data_AF-A0A7C7KBH6-F1
#
_entry.id   AF-A0A7C7KBH6-F1
#
_cell.length_a   1.000
_cell.length_b   1.000
_cell.length_c   1.000
_cell.angle_alpha   90.00
_cell.angle_beta   90.00
_cell.angle_gamma   90.00
#
_symmetry.space_group_name_H-M   'P 1'
#
loop_
_entity.id
_entity.type
_entity.pdbx_description
1 polymer ?
#
loop_
_entity_poly.entity_id
_entity_poly.type
_entity_poly.pdbx_seq_one_letter_code
_entity_poly.pdbx_strand_id
1 'polypeptide(L)'
;MSDMRVKDLAGTVGITAERLVEQLNEAGINVSKPDDFITEDQKQTLLQFLQQRHGKSGDGETTTPKKITLKRKSVSEIKLGGAARGGKSVSVEVRKKRTYVKRDEVEDTANNAEQTPQLSVAEQQAAEVARLEALRLEEAKRRQQEDEARRLRESEEEAAAVAAAIEAENRASEEAKLAAEEERKALEEEAKSKKAEKAIEEKVNPKPKQTTEKTLSASQLAHKKLEEADAKRRAANLARIEAEKALEAKKKAREEEEALEKEKEKARAAAAEAQAKEQKAGVRKTKDAEAKHNRDKSGRKGGRNDDDFERKELHVTEGKGGRRKKKKGGGASKVSVSKDQEHGFSKPTAPVVREVNVPETISVSDLALRMSVKAAEVIKTLMGLGTMATINQVLDQDTAIIVVEEMGHIAKPILENEVEQALQVSDENQGEAVPRAPVVTVMGHVDHGKTSLLDYIRRTKVTSGEAGGITQHIGAYKVETSRGQIAFLDTPGHAAFTEMRSRGAKVTDIVILVVAADDGVMPQTIEAIQHAKAAESMIIVAVNKIDKQDANPERVKQELANHEVIPEDWGGDVQFIPVSALTGQGIEDLLEAISIQAEVMELKAPEEGPAHGTVIEARLDKGRGTVVTVLVQQGTLNKGDIVVVGQEYGRVRAMFNETGEQLNHAGPSTPVELLGLSGTPAAGDELQAAPDDRTAREIANFRQTKAREQKMAQQQAAKLDEMFNKMEEGDVKTLNVVIKGDVHGSVEAVSQGLQKLSTDMVKVRVVGSGVGGINETDAQLAAASDAILIGFNVRADNAARKVIAEKGLDVQYFSIIYDLLDVVTKAMTGMLEPVYRDEIIGLARVDDVFRSPKFGDIAGCLVVEGTVKRNNPIRVLRDNVVVYEGELESLRRFKDDVNEVNAGTECGIGVKNYKDVKPGDQIEVYERVLMKPTL
;
A
#
# COMPACT_ATOMS: atom_id res chain seq x y z
N MET A 1 9.90 -28.00 61.48
CA MET A 1 11.25 -28.45 61.89
C MET A 1 11.25 -29.97 61.93
N SER A 2 11.36 -30.61 60.76
CA SER A 2 11.39 -32.07 60.66
C SER A 2 12.64 -32.50 59.90
N ASP A 3 13.61 -33.02 60.64
CA ASP A 3 14.83 -33.60 60.09
C ASP A 3 14.48 -34.83 59.23
N MET A 4 15.08 -34.92 58.05
CA MET A 4 14.77 -35.96 57.06
C MET A 4 16.01 -36.80 56.79
N ARG A 5 15.85 -38.12 56.62
CA ARG A 5 16.98 -39.02 56.34
C ARG A 5 17.52 -38.83 54.93
N VAL A 6 18.81 -39.04 54.74
CA VAL A 6 19.48 -38.93 53.43
C VAL A 6 18.83 -39.85 52.40
N LYS A 7 18.46 -41.08 52.79
CA LYS A 7 17.78 -42.05 51.93
C LYS A 7 16.41 -41.57 51.41
N ASP A 8 15.65 -40.89 52.27
CA ASP A 8 14.33 -40.37 51.91
C ASP A 8 14.45 -39.14 51.01
N LEU A 9 15.47 -38.30 51.25
CA LEU A 9 15.84 -37.18 50.37
C LEU A 9 16.33 -37.68 49.00
N ALA A 10 17.12 -38.75 48.97
CA ALA A 10 17.59 -39.38 47.73
C ALA A 10 16.42 -39.95 46.91
N GLY A 11 15.45 -40.57 47.58
CA GLY A 11 14.21 -41.06 46.96
C GLY A 11 13.35 -39.94 46.36
N THR A 12 13.26 -38.78 47.02
CA THR A 12 12.49 -37.63 46.50
C THR A 12 13.17 -36.96 45.31
N VAL A 13 14.51 -36.92 45.28
CA VAL A 13 15.29 -36.29 44.19
C VAL A 13 15.56 -37.27 43.03
N GLY A 14 15.25 -38.57 43.20
CA GLY A 14 15.42 -39.58 42.15
C GLY A 14 16.87 -40.05 41.93
N ILE A 15 17.71 -39.96 42.96
CA ILE A 15 19.14 -40.34 42.91
C ILE A 15 19.39 -41.50 43.90
N THR A 16 20.43 -42.32 43.66
CA THR A 16 20.83 -43.36 44.62
C THR A 16 21.36 -42.74 45.92
N ALA A 17 21.04 -43.34 47.07
CA ALA A 17 21.41 -42.79 48.37
C ALA A 17 22.92 -42.64 48.56
N GLU A 18 23.73 -43.54 47.98
CA GLU A 18 25.19 -43.47 48.00
C GLU A 18 25.73 -42.24 47.26
N ARG A 19 25.12 -41.89 46.12
CA ARG A 19 25.52 -40.73 45.32
C ARG A 19 25.12 -39.42 45.99
N LEU A 20 24.02 -39.40 46.74
CA LEU A 20 23.63 -38.23 47.52
C LEU A 20 24.58 -37.99 48.70
N VAL A 21 25.04 -39.06 49.37
CA VAL A 21 26.07 -38.97 50.42
C VAL A 21 27.39 -38.40 49.85
N GLU A 22 27.78 -38.81 48.65
CA GLU A 22 28.97 -38.28 47.97
C GLU A 22 28.83 -36.78 47.66
N GLN A 23 27.66 -36.34 47.17
CA GLN A 23 27.39 -34.93 46.88
C GLN A 23 27.32 -34.05 48.14
N LEU A 24 26.79 -34.59 49.24
CA LEU A 24 26.78 -33.91 50.54
C LEU A 24 28.20 -33.70 51.06
N ASN A 25 29.06 -34.71 50.93
CA ASN A 25 30.48 -34.60 51.31
C ASN A 25 31.24 -33.61 50.41
N GLU A 26 30.96 -33.57 49.10
CA GLU A 26 31.52 -32.57 48.17
C GLU A 26 31.05 -31.14 48.49
N ALA A 27 29.83 -30.97 49.00
CA ALA A 27 29.29 -29.70 49.47
C ALA A 27 29.81 -29.28 50.87
N GLY A 28 30.70 -30.07 51.48
CA GLY A 28 31.30 -29.79 52.80
C GLY A 28 30.46 -30.25 54.00
N ILE A 29 29.42 -31.06 53.78
CA ILE A 29 28.57 -31.62 54.83
C ILE A 29 28.97 -33.08 55.06
N ASN A 30 29.64 -33.35 56.18
CA ASN A 30 30.15 -34.68 56.50
C ASN A 30 29.01 -35.63 56.89
N VAL A 31 28.63 -36.52 55.96
CA VAL A 31 27.67 -37.60 56.19
C VAL A 31 28.30 -38.92 55.77
N SER A 32 28.20 -39.94 56.63
CA SER A 32 28.87 -41.23 56.40
C SER A 32 27.90 -42.34 55.99
N LYS A 33 26.62 -42.26 56.39
CA LYS A 33 25.64 -43.32 56.14
C LYS A 33 24.35 -42.77 55.50
N PRO A 34 23.69 -43.55 54.62
CA PRO A 34 22.39 -43.20 54.03
C PRO A 34 21.24 -42.99 55.04
N ASP A 35 21.37 -43.50 56.26
CA ASP A 35 20.35 -43.39 57.30
C ASP A 35 20.54 -42.18 58.24
N ASP A 36 21.58 -41.37 58.03
CA ASP A 36 21.83 -40.15 58.80
C ASP A 36 20.79 -39.06 58.48
N PHE A 37 20.52 -38.18 59.44
CA PHE A 37 19.54 -37.09 59.32
C PHE A 37 20.20 -35.80 58.81
N ILE A 38 19.47 -35.06 57.96
CA ILE A 38 19.91 -33.77 57.40
C ILE A 38 18.96 -32.67 57.84
N THR A 39 19.53 -31.56 58.33
CA THR A 39 18.80 -30.35 58.72
C THR A 39 18.42 -29.48 57.51
N GLU A 40 17.50 -28.54 57.70
CA GLU A 40 17.02 -27.67 56.61
C GLU A 40 18.12 -26.73 56.06
N ASP A 41 19.01 -26.24 56.92
CA ASP A 41 20.17 -25.42 56.53
C ASP A 41 21.20 -26.19 55.68
N GLN A 42 21.38 -27.48 55.98
CA GLN A 42 22.25 -28.39 55.21
C GLN A 42 21.66 -28.69 53.82
N LYS A 43 20.33 -28.74 53.70
CA LYS A 43 19.66 -28.86 52.40
C LYS A 43 19.85 -27.61 51.55
N GLN A 44 19.79 -26.42 52.17
CA GLN A 44 20.02 -25.15 51.45
C GLN A 44 21.46 -25.02 50.97
N THR A 45 22.46 -25.42 51.77
CA THR A 45 23.87 -25.43 51.35
C THR A 45 24.14 -26.44 50.24
N LEU A 46 23.54 -27.64 50.30
CA LEU A 46 23.58 -28.59 49.19
C LEU A 46 22.93 -28.01 47.92
N LEU A 47 21.79 -27.34 48.04
CA LEU A 47 21.10 -26.68 46.92
C LEU A 47 21.96 -25.59 46.30
N GLN A 48 22.60 -24.74 47.10
CA GLN A 48 23.48 -23.68 46.62
C GLN A 48 24.72 -24.24 45.92
N PHE A 49 25.32 -25.30 46.47
CA PHE A 49 26.44 -26.03 45.84
C PHE A 49 26.04 -26.65 44.49
N LEU A 50 24.86 -27.28 44.42
CA LEU A 50 24.35 -27.85 43.18
C LEU A 50 24.01 -26.77 42.15
N GLN A 51 23.43 -25.64 42.55
CA GLN A 51 23.17 -24.50 41.66
C GLN A 51 24.46 -23.92 41.08
N GLN A 52 25.52 -23.78 41.89
CA GLN A 52 26.84 -23.35 41.42
C GLN A 52 27.47 -24.36 40.46
N ARG A 53 27.39 -25.66 40.76
CA ARG A 53 27.96 -26.72 39.91
C ARG A 53 27.21 -26.88 38.58
N HIS A 54 25.90 -26.61 38.58
CA HIS A 54 25.05 -26.64 37.38
C HIS A 54 24.97 -25.30 36.64
N GLY A 55 25.77 -24.30 37.05
CA GLY A 55 26.00 -23.07 36.27
C GLY A 55 24.92 -22.01 36.40
N LYS A 56 24.12 -22.03 37.48
CA LYS A 56 23.14 -20.99 37.79
C LYS A 56 23.72 -20.07 38.87
N SER A 57 24.56 -19.13 38.47
CA SER A 57 25.03 -18.04 39.35
C SER A 57 23.93 -16.97 39.45
N GLY A 58 23.66 -16.47 40.65
CA GLY A 58 22.78 -15.32 40.86
C GLY A 58 23.30 -14.07 40.14
N ASP A 59 22.33 -13.29 39.67
CA ASP A 59 22.38 -12.00 38.96
C ASP A 59 23.73 -11.38 38.59
N GLY A 60 23.88 -11.16 37.27
CA GLY A 60 24.72 -10.09 36.73
C GLY A 60 26.13 -10.47 36.29
N GLU A 61 26.28 -11.27 35.22
CA GLU A 61 27.33 -11.12 34.19
C GLU A 61 27.22 -12.20 33.09
N THR A 62 27.18 -11.76 31.84
CA THR A 62 27.08 -12.59 30.62
C THR A 62 28.33 -13.42 30.35
N THR A 63 28.23 -14.75 30.39
CA THR A 63 29.18 -15.66 29.71
C THR A 63 28.49 -16.88 29.06
N THR A 64 28.92 -17.21 27.84
CA THR A 64 28.33 -18.17 26.88
C THR A 64 28.36 -19.66 27.32
N PRO A 65 27.39 -20.51 26.91
CA PRO A 65 27.34 -21.92 27.32
C PRO A 65 28.30 -22.86 26.55
N LYS A 66 28.93 -23.80 27.27
CA LYS A 66 29.90 -24.78 26.73
C LYS A 66 29.23 -25.98 26.02
N LYS A 67 29.71 -26.30 24.81
CA LYS A 67 29.29 -27.45 23.97
C LYS A 67 30.02 -28.75 24.36
N ILE A 68 29.30 -29.87 24.47
CA ILE A 68 29.87 -31.22 24.60
C ILE A 68 29.66 -32.01 23.29
N THR A 69 30.73 -32.57 22.74
CA THR A 69 30.70 -33.38 21.50
C THR A 69 30.88 -34.87 21.81
N LEU A 70 29.91 -35.70 21.41
CA LEU A 70 30.02 -37.17 21.45
C LEU A 70 30.20 -37.73 20.02
N LYS A 71 31.13 -38.68 19.87
CA LYS A 71 31.39 -39.40 18.61
C LYS A 71 30.86 -40.83 18.73
N ARG A 72 29.97 -41.24 17.82
CA ARG A 72 29.52 -42.64 17.71
C ARG A 72 29.98 -43.24 16.39
N LYS A 73 30.44 -44.49 16.42
CA LYS A 73 30.84 -45.27 15.24
C LYS A 73 29.73 -46.25 14.88
N SER A 74 29.42 -46.38 13.59
CA SER A 74 28.60 -47.47 13.05
C SER A 74 29.22 -47.97 11.74
N VAL A 75 29.35 -49.28 11.60
CA VAL A 75 29.86 -49.96 10.41
C VAL A 75 28.67 -50.59 9.68
N SER A 76 28.56 -50.37 8.38
CA SER A 76 27.56 -51.03 7.53
C SER A 76 28.22 -51.69 6.32
N GLU A 77 27.87 -52.94 6.04
CA GLU A 77 28.30 -53.69 4.86
C GLU A 77 27.32 -53.54 3.71
N ILE A 78 27.81 -53.18 2.53
CA ILE A 78 27.02 -53.10 1.30
C ILE A 78 27.37 -54.31 0.42
N LYS A 79 26.35 -55.09 0.05
CA LYS A 79 26.44 -56.14 -0.98
C LYS A 79 25.98 -55.56 -2.32
N LEU A 80 26.87 -55.55 -3.31
CA LEU A 80 26.57 -55.13 -4.68
C LEU A 80 25.95 -56.30 -5.46
N GLY A 81 24.71 -56.11 -5.94
CA GLY A 81 24.02 -57.03 -6.85
C GLY A 81 23.98 -56.47 -8.27
N GLY A 82 24.73 -57.10 -9.18
CA GLY A 82 24.60 -57.01 -10.63
C GLY A 82 24.67 -58.42 -11.23
N ALA A 83 23.89 -58.69 -12.26
CA ALA A 83 23.69 -60.03 -12.82
C ALA A 83 25.00 -60.71 -13.29
N ALA A 84 25.05 -62.03 -13.08
CA ALA A 84 26.09 -63.00 -13.44
C ALA A 84 27.31 -63.13 -12.48
N ARG A 85 27.16 -64.09 -11.54
CA ARG A 85 28.17 -64.85 -10.77
C ARG A 85 29.24 -64.08 -9.96
N GLY A 86 29.00 -63.98 -8.65
CA GLY A 86 30.03 -64.00 -7.59
C GLY A 86 30.27 -62.68 -6.83
N GLY A 87 29.50 -62.43 -5.77
CA GLY A 87 29.54 -61.17 -5.00
C GLY A 87 30.73 -61.00 -4.04
N LYS A 88 31.19 -59.76 -3.90
CA LYS A 88 32.08 -59.27 -2.82
C LYS A 88 31.38 -58.15 -2.05
N SER A 89 31.32 -58.23 -0.72
CA SER A 89 30.86 -57.16 0.17
C SER A 89 32.03 -56.24 0.55
N VAL A 90 31.75 -54.94 0.68
CA VAL A 90 32.70 -53.96 1.23
C VAL A 90 32.03 -53.26 2.42
N SER A 91 32.68 -53.29 3.58
CA SER A 91 32.27 -52.61 4.81
C SER A 91 32.71 -51.14 4.77
N VAL A 92 31.78 -50.22 4.99
CA VAL A 92 32.07 -48.79 5.11
C VAL A 92 31.75 -48.33 6.53
N GLU A 93 32.76 -47.79 7.24
CA GLU A 93 32.64 -47.21 8.58
C GLU A 93 32.34 -45.72 8.46
N VAL A 94 31.15 -45.27 8.91
CA VAL A 94 30.78 -43.85 8.94
C VAL A 94 30.89 -43.33 10.37
N ARG A 95 31.59 -42.21 10.55
CA ARG A 95 31.71 -41.49 11.83
C ARG A 95 30.89 -40.21 11.78
N LYS A 96 29.82 -40.12 12.59
CA LYS A 96 29.05 -38.88 12.78
C LYS A 96 29.44 -38.21 14.10
N LYS A 97 29.59 -36.88 14.07
CA LYS A 97 29.80 -36.01 15.25
C LYS A 97 28.52 -35.17 15.41
N ARG A 98 27.87 -35.26 16.57
CA ARG A 98 26.75 -34.39 16.94
C ARG A 98 27.15 -33.55 18.15
N THR A 99 26.66 -32.31 18.16
CA THR A 99 26.88 -31.32 19.22
C THR A 99 25.51 -30.96 19.76
N TYR A 100 25.28 -31.14 21.06
CA TYR A 100 24.02 -30.75 21.70
C TYR A 100 24.25 -29.51 22.57
N VAL A 101 23.30 -28.58 22.53
CA VAL A 101 23.09 -27.52 23.52
C VAL A 101 21.78 -27.87 24.21
N LYS A 102 21.76 -27.98 25.54
CA LYS A 102 20.60 -28.47 26.30
C LYS A 102 19.65 -27.30 26.60
N ARG A 103 18.38 -27.40 26.18
CA ARG A 103 17.24 -26.58 26.62
C ARG A 103 16.27 -27.50 27.41
N ASP A 104 15.51 -26.94 28.35
CA ASP A 104 14.79 -27.68 29.39
C ASP A 104 13.65 -28.61 28.89
N GLU A 105 13.45 -29.73 29.61
CA GLU A 105 12.73 -30.94 29.17
C GLU A 105 11.23 -31.02 29.57
N VAL A 106 10.54 -29.90 29.85
CA VAL A 106 9.14 -29.96 30.34
C VAL A 106 8.07 -29.69 29.27
N GLU A 107 8.41 -29.19 28.08
CA GLU A 107 7.42 -28.94 27.01
C GLU A 107 7.25 -30.08 25.99
N ASP A 108 8.15 -31.08 25.99
CA ASP A 108 8.22 -32.10 24.92
C ASP A 108 7.29 -33.31 25.10
N THR A 109 6.63 -33.45 26.24
CA THR A 109 5.81 -34.65 26.53
C THR A 109 4.31 -34.48 26.25
N ALA A 110 3.81 -33.25 26.09
CA ALA A 110 2.41 -33.01 25.71
C ALA A 110 2.19 -33.02 24.18
N ASN A 111 3.17 -32.58 23.39
CA ASN A 111 3.01 -32.43 21.93
C ASN A 111 3.24 -33.71 21.11
N ASN A 112 3.82 -34.77 21.69
CA ASN A 112 4.22 -35.97 20.95
C ASN A 112 3.12 -37.05 20.82
N ALA A 113 1.96 -36.89 21.47
CA ALA A 113 0.88 -37.89 21.41
C ALA A 113 -0.15 -37.63 20.29
N GLU A 114 -0.15 -36.45 19.65
CA GLU A 114 -1.14 -36.07 18.62
C GLU A 114 -0.59 -36.03 17.18
N GLN A 115 0.71 -36.18 16.97
CA GLN A 115 1.35 -35.92 15.67
C GLN A 115 1.48 -37.13 14.73
N THR A 116 1.26 -38.35 15.19
CA THR A 116 1.39 -39.55 14.34
C THR A 116 0.29 -39.72 13.27
N PRO A 117 -0.98 -39.30 13.44
CA PRO A 117 -1.95 -39.32 12.35
C PRO A 117 -1.78 -38.15 11.36
N GLN A 118 -1.25 -37.00 11.78
CA GLN A 118 -1.14 -35.78 10.95
C GLN A 118 -0.08 -35.87 9.85
N LEU A 119 1.02 -36.59 10.07
CA LEU A 119 2.07 -36.79 9.06
C LEU A 119 1.58 -37.58 7.83
N SER A 120 0.65 -38.52 8.04
CA SER A 120 0.06 -39.30 6.93
C SER A 120 -0.94 -38.49 6.09
N VAL A 121 -1.62 -37.53 6.72
CA VAL A 121 -2.54 -36.60 6.05
C VAL A 121 -1.76 -35.54 5.28
N ALA A 122 -0.63 -35.06 5.82
CA ALA A 122 0.26 -34.11 5.15
C ALA A 122 0.95 -34.69 3.91
N GLU A 123 1.35 -35.97 3.92
CA GLU A 123 1.87 -36.65 2.72
C GLU A 123 0.79 -36.85 1.64
N GLN A 124 -0.45 -37.16 2.04
CA GLN A 124 -1.59 -37.25 1.11
C GLN A 124 -1.95 -35.88 0.53
N GLN A 125 -1.93 -34.82 1.33
CA GLN A 125 -2.17 -33.44 0.90
C GLN A 125 -1.03 -32.92 0.00
N ALA A 126 0.24 -33.25 0.29
CA ALA A 126 1.36 -32.87 -0.58
C ALA A 126 1.30 -33.59 -1.95
N ALA A 127 0.86 -34.85 -1.99
CA ALA A 127 0.62 -35.58 -3.23
C ALA A 127 -0.58 -35.01 -4.00
N GLU A 128 -1.62 -34.56 -3.31
CA GLU A 128 -2.81 -33.93 -3.90
C GLU A 128 -2.50 -32.52 -4.44
N VAL A 129 -1.71 -31.71 -3.72
CA VAL A 129 -1.22 -30.39 -4.16
C VAL A 129 -0.29 -30.52 -5.36
N ALA A 130 0.66 -31.46 -5.36
CA ALA A 130 1.52 -31.70 -6.52
C ALA A 130 0.72 -32.19 -7.74
N ARG A 131 -0.34 -32.97 -7.52
CA ARG A 131 -1.27 -33.39 -8.59
C ARG A 131 -2.12 -32.24 -9.10
N LEU A 132 -2.58 -31.35 -8.22
CA LEU A 132 -3.30 -30.11 -8.56
C LEU A 132 -2.42 -29.10 -9.30
N GLU A 133 -1.14 -29.00 -8.95
CA GLU A 133 -0.18 -28.10 -9.60
C GLU A 133 0.24 -28.62 -10.97
N ALA A 134 0.41 -29.93 -11.12
CA ALA A 134 0.56 -30.59 -12.41
C ALA A 134 -0.69 -30.40 -13.29
N LEU A 135 -1.89 -30.57 -12.73
CA LEU A 135 -3.15 -30.26 -13.40
C LEU A 135 -3.26 -28.78 -13.78
N ARG A 136 -2.79 -27.84 -12.94
CA ARG A 136 -2.77 -26.40 -13.25
C ARG A 136 -1.80 -26.05 -14.38
N LEU A 137 -0.63 -26.67 -14.41
CA LEU A 137 0.34 -26.51 -15.50
C LEU A 137 -0.15 -27.12 -16.81
N GLU A 138 -0.84 -28.25 -16.72
CA GLU A 138 -1.47 -28.90 -17.86
C GLU A 138 -2.70 -28.11 -18.34
N GLU A 139 -3.49 -27.54 -17.42
CA GLU A 139 -4.61 -26.64 -17.72
C GLU A 139 -4.12 -25.29 -18.27
N ALA A 140 -2.98 -24.76 -17.80
CA ALA A 140 -2.38 -23.54 -18.36
C ALA A 140 -1.85 -23.77 -19.78
N LYS A 141 -1.21 -24.91 -20.04
CA LYS A 141 -0.82 -25.32 -21.40
C LYS A 141 -2.03 -25.58 -22.27
N ARG A 142 -3.08 -26.20 -21.72
CA ARG A 142 -4.33 -26.45 -22.42
C ARG A 142 -5.09 -25.16 -22.69
N ARG A 143 -5.06 -24.16 -21.80
CA ARG A 143 -5.59 -22.81 -22.02
C ARG A 143 -4.79 -22.07 -23.08
N GLN A 144 -3.46 -22.19 -23.08
CA GLN A 144 -2.65 -21.62 -24.17
C GLN A 144 -2.95 -22.28 -25.53
N GLN A 145 -3.12 -23.60 -25.55
CA GLN A 145 -3.52 -24.34 -26.75
C GLN A 145 -4.98 -24.08 -27.15
N GLU A 146 -5.89 -23.91 -26.18
CA GLU A 146 -7.29 -23.55 -26.39
C GLU A 146 -7.42 -22.11 -26.86
N ASP A 147 -6.60 -21.17 -26.37
CA ASP A 147 -6.56 -19.78 -26.83
C ASP A 147 -5.94 -19.68 -28.23
N GLU A 148 -4.90 -20.46 -28.53
CA GLU A 148 -4.33 -20.54 -29.87
C GLU A 148 -5.29 -21.22 -30.86
N ALA A 149 -5.97 -22.29 -30.44
CA ALA A 149 -7.02 -22.95 -31.21
C ALA A 149 -8.26 -22.05 -31.35
N ARG A 150 -8.59 -21.23 -30.34
CA ARG A 150 -9.68 -20.26 -30.39
C ARG A 150 -9.34 -19.12 -31.33
N ARG A 151 -8.11 -18.62 -31.33
CA ARG A 151 -7.62 -17.63 -32.31
C ARG A 151 -7.64 -18.19 -33.74
N LEU A 152 -7.28 -19.46 -33.92
CA LEU A 152 -7.38 -20.14 -35.22
C LEU A 152 -8.84 -20.32 -35.65
N ARG A 153 -9.72 -20.77 -34.76
CA ARG A 153 -11.17 -20.91 -35.02
C ARG A 153 -11.84 -19.57 -35.29
N GLU A 154 -11.52 -18.52 -34.53
CA GLU A 154 -12.01 -17.16 -34.77
C GLU A 154 -11.54 -16.66 -36.14
N SER A 155 -10.29 -16.96 -36.55
CA SER A 155 -9.81 -16.63 -37.90
C SER A 155 -10.48 -17.43 -39.02
N GLU A 156 -10.85 -18.69 -38.76
CA GLU A 156 -11.56 -19.56 -39.71
C GLU A 156 -13.05 -19.18 -39.81
N GLU A 157 -13.70 -18.82 -38.70
CA GLU A 157 -15.08 -18.32 -38.64
C GLU A 157 -15.19 -16.95 -39.31
N GLU A 158 -14.21 -16.06 -39.12
CA GLU A 158 -14.13 -14.77 -39.81
C GLU A 158 -13.93 -14.94 -41.32
N ALA A 159 -13.09 -15.89 -41.75
CA ALA A 159 -12.92 -16.23 -43.17
C ALA A 159 -14.19 -16.84 -43.78
N ALA A 160 -14.91 -17.69 -43.02
CA ALA A 160 -16.18 -18.28 -43.44
C ALA A 160 -17.30 -17.24 -43.52
N ALA A 161 -17.34 -16.26 -42.61
CA ALA A 161 -18.31 -15.16 -42.64
C ALA A 161 -18.10 -14.26 -43.88
N VAL A 162 -16.85 -13.98 -44.26
CA VAL A 162 -16.52 -13.24 -45.49
C VAL A 162 -16.89 -14.05 -46.73
N ALA A 163 -16.62 -15.36 -46.75
CA ALA A 163 -17.02 -16.22 -47.86
C ALA A 163 -18.54 -16.31 -48.02
N ALA A 164 -19.29 -16.41 -46.91
CA ALA A 164 -20.75 -16.41 -46.91
C ALA A 164 -21.34 -15.07 -47.39
N ALA A 165 -20.73 -13.94 -47.03
CA ALA A 165 -21.14 -12.63 -47.52
C ALA A 165 -20.92 -12.47 -49.04
N ILE A 166 -19.82 -13.02 -49.58
CA ILE A 166 -19.55 -13.05 -51.02
C ILE A 166 -20.55 -13.96 -51.76
N GLU A 167 -20.91 -15.10 -51.18
CA GLU A 167 -21.89 -16.01 -51.76
C GLU A 167 -23.31 -15.42 -51.76
N ALA A 168 -23.68 -14.70 -50.70
CA ALA A 168 -24.96 -13.97 -50.61
C ALA A 168 -25.06 -12.85 -51.65
N GLU A 169 -23.96 -12.12 -51.94
CA GLU A 169 -23.91 -11.12 -53.01
C GLU A 169 -24.12 -11.76 -54.39
N ASN A 170 -23.45 -12.87 -54.66
CA ASN A 170 -23.58 -13.57 -55.94
C ASN A 170 -25.03 -14.03 -56.18
N ARG A 171 -25.66 -14.64 -55.17
CA ARG A 171 -27.08 -15.05 -55.24
C ARG A 171 -28.03 -13.87 -55.41
N ALA A 172 -27.85 -12.79 -54.64
CA ALA A 172 -28.65 -11.57 -54.78
C ALA A 172 -28.46 -10.89 -56.16
N SER A 173 -27.26 -11.01 -56.74
CA SER A 173 -26.97 -10.49 -58.09
C SER A 173 -27.62 -11.31 -59.20
N GLU A 174 -27.75 -12.63 -59.02
CA GLU A 174 -28.43 -13.52 -59.95
C GLU A 174 -29.95 -13.35 -59.87
N GLU A 175 -30.52 -13.24 -58.67
CA GLU A 175 -31.95 -12.94 -58.46
C GLU A 175 -32.35 -11.59 -59.08
N ALA A 176 -31.51 -10.56 -58.93
CA ALA A 176 -31.75 -9.26 -59.56
C ALA A 176 -31.70 -9.32 -61.10
N LYS A 177 -30.84 -10.16 -61.68
CA LYS A 177 -30.79 -10.38 -63.14
C LYS A 177 -32.03 -11.10 -63.65
N LEU A 178 -32.49 -12.13 -62.94
CA LEU A 178 -33.71 -12.87 -63.29
C LEU A 178 -34.96 -11.98 -63.19
N ALA A 179 -35.07 -11.17 -62.13
CA ALA A 179 -36.17 -10.20 -61.98
C ALA A 179 -36.18 -9.13 -63.09
N ALA A 180 -35.00 -8.66 -63.52
CA ALA A 180 -34.88 -7.71 -64.63
C ALA A 180 -35.27 -8.31 -65.98
N GLU A 181 -35.02 -9.61 -66.18
CA GLU A 181 -35.43 -10.32 -67.39
C GLU A 181 -36.95 -10.58 -67.40
N GLU A 182 -37.55 -10.92 -66.26
CA GLU A 182 -39.00 -11.06 -66.10
C GLU A 182 -39.74 -9.73 -66.35
N GLU A 183 -39.24 -8.61 -65.82
CA GLU A 183 -39.82 -7.30 -66.07
C GLU A 183 -39.75 -6.91 -67.56
N ARG A 184 -38.62 -7.17 -68.23
CA ARG A 184 -38.50 -6.95 -69.68
C ARG A 184 -39.51 -7.78 -70.48
N LYS A 185 -39.70 -9.05 -70.13
CA LYS A 185 -40.70 -9.92 -70.78
C LYS A 185 -42.12 -9.42 -70.53
N ALA A 186 -42.44 -8.99 -69.32
CA ALA A 186 -43.75 -8.45 -68.96
C ALA A 186 -44.06 -7.12 -69.69
N LEU A 187 -43.06 -6.23 -69.82
CA LEU A 187 -43.18 -4.97 -70.57
C LEU A 187 -43.34 -5.22 -72.09
N GLU A 188 -42.66 -6.23 -72.63
CA GLU A 188 -42.80 -6.63 -74.04
C GLU A 188 -44.18 -7.25 -74.32
N GLU A 189 -44.72 -8.06 -73.41
CA GLU A 189 -46.09 -8.58 -73.51
C GLU A 189 -47.14 -7.47 -73.38
N GLU A 190 -46.97 -6.53 -72.44
CA GLU A 190 -47.88 -5.39 -72.29
C GLU A 190 -47.81 -4.42 -73.49
N ALA A 191 -46.65 -4.30 -74.14
CA ALA A 191 -46.51 -3.55 -75.38
C ALA A 191 -47.15 -4.27 -76.58
N LYS A 192 -47.16 -5.61 -76.59
CA LYS A 192 -47.88 -6.42 -77.59
C LYS A 192 -49.39 -6.36 -77.39
N SER A 193 -49.88 -6.42 -76.15
CA SER A 193 -51.32 -6.29 -75.85
C SER A 193 -51.84 -4.88 -76.15
N LYS A 194 -51.10 -3.82 -75.80
CA LYS A 194 -51.46 -2.43 -76.15
C LYS A 194 -51.43 -2.16 -77.66
N LYS A 195 -50.61 -2.89 -78.44
CA LYS A 195 -50.65 -2.84 -79.91
C LYS A 195 -51.83 -3.62 -80.49
N ALA A 196 -52.28 -4.69 -79.84
CA ALA A 196 -53.47 -5.44 -80.21
C ALA A 196 -54.78 -4.69 -79.87
N GLU A 197 -54.83 -3.99 -78.73
CA GLU A 197 -55.99 -3.17 -78.31
C GLU A 197 -56.15 -1.91 -79.17
N LYS A 198 -55.05 -1.27 -79.60
CA LYS A 198 -55.09 -0.17 -80.58
C LYS A 198 -55.53 -0.58 -81.98
N ALA A 199 -55.60 -1.88 -82.30
CA ALA A 199 -56.14 -2.38 -83.56
C ALA A 199 -57.66 -2.68 -83.50
N ILE A 200 -58.30 -2.56 -82.33
CA ILE A 200 -59.71 -2.91 -82.10
C ILE A 200 -60.59 -1.68 -81.78
N GLU A 201 -59.99 -0.51 -81.50
CA GLU A 201 -60.71 0.75 -81.23
C GLU A 201 -61.08 1.59 -82.48
N GLU A 202 -61.64 0.96 -83.51
CA GLU A 202 -62.34 1.64 -84.60
C GLU A 202 -63.63 0.89 -84.98
N LYS A 203 -64.61 0.84 -84.04
CA LYS A 203 -66.07 0.82 -84.32
C LYS A 203 -66.93 0.69 -83.05
N VAL A 204 -67.75 1.72 -82.85
CA VAL A 204 -69.04 1.80 -82.11
C VAL A 204 -69.02 1.95 -80.58
N ASN A 205 -69.68 3.02 -80.14
CA ASN A 205 -70.09 3.46 -78.79
C ASN A 205 -71.63 3.75 -78.86
N PRO A 206 -72.42 4.09 -77.81
CA PRO A 206 -72.16 4.11 -76.35
C PRO A 206 -73.32 3.63 -75.42
N LYS A 207 -73.00 3.45 -74.11
CA LYS A 207 -73.72 3.86 -72.84
C LYS A 207 -73.71 2.79 -71.71
N PRO A 208 -73.80 3.14 -70.40
CA PRO A 208 -72.81 3.89 -69.61
C PRO A 208 -72.51 3.32 -68.18
N LYS A 209 -71.28 3.57 -67.70
CA LYS A 209 -70.75 3.75 -66.31
C LYS A 209 -71.34 2.97 -65.12
N GLN A 210 -70.47 2.20 -64.45
CA GLN A 210 -70.36 2.08 -62.98
C GLN A 210 -68.91 1.74 -62.56
N THR A 211 -68.64 1.90 -61.27
CA THR A 211 -67.44 2.44 -60.61
C THR A 211 -66.27 1.45 -60.40
N THR A 212 -65.06 2.01 -60.35
CA THR A 212 -63.72 1.41 -60.29
C THR A 212 -63.27 0.95 -58.90
N GLU A 213 -62.72 -0.27 -58.79
CA GLU A 213 -61.69 -0.65 -57.81
C GLU A 213 -60.39 -1.03 -58.57
N LYS A 214 -59.27 -0.41 -58.18
CA LYS A 214 -57.95 -0.57 -58.84
C LYS A 214 -57.26 -1.85 -58.36
N THR A 215 -57.27 -2.91 -59.16
CA THR A 215 -56.33 -4.03 -59.05
C THR A 215 -55.03 -3.71 -59.81
N LEU A 216 -53.87 -3.89 -59.17
CA LEU A 216 -52.55 -3.60 -59.73
C LEU A 216 -52.26 -4.51 -60.95
N SER A 217 -51.69 -3.92 -62.01
CA SER A 217 -51.34 -4.64 -63.25
C SER A 217 -50.12 -5.56 -63.07
N ALA A 218 -50.00 -6.59 -63.92
CA ALA A 218 -48.90 -7.57 -63.86
C ALA A 218 -47.50 -6.93 -63.99
N SER A 219 -47.37 -5.81 -64.74
CA SER A 219 -46.12 -5.05 -64.84
C SER A 219 -45.79 -4.26 -63.58
N GLN A 220 -46.79 -3.73 -62.87
CA GLN A 220 -46.59 -3.06 -61.58
C GLN A 220 -46.13 -4.05 -60.49
N LEU A 221 -46.58 -5.31 -60.57
CA LEU A 221 -46.16 -6.35 -59.64
C LEU A 221 -44.74 -6.86 -59.95
N ALA A 222 -44.34 -6.90 -61.23
CA ALA A 222 -42.97 -7.21 -61.65
C ALA A 222 -41.98 -6.09 -61.27
N HIS A 223 -42.32 -4.81 -61.50
CA HIS A 223 -41.49 -3.67 -61.11
C HIS A 223 -41.27 -3.61 -59.58
N LYS A 224 -42.30 -3.94 -58.78
CA LYS A 224 -42.18 -4.00 -57.32
C LYS A 224 -41.23 -5.12 -56.84
N LYS A 225 -41.22 -6.27 -57.53
CA LYS A 225 -40.27 -7.35 -57.26
C LYS A 225 -38.84 -6.98 -57.65
N LEU A 226 -38.65 -6.26 -58.75
CA LEU A 226 -37.33 -5.73 -59.14
C LEU A 226 -36.80 -4.73 -58.11
N GLU A 227 -37.64 -3.80 -57.66
CA GLU A 227 -37.28 -2.81 -56.66
C GLU A 227 -36.90 -3.44 -55.31
N GLU A 228 -37.60 -4.51 -54.91
CA GLU A 228 -37.27 -5.30 -53.71
C GLU A 228 -35.96 -6.09 -53.88
N ALA A 229 -35.69 -6.65 -55.08
CA ALA A 229 -34.44 -7.34 -55.39
C ALA A 229 -33.23 -6.38 -55.43
N ASP A 230 -33.39 -5.19 -56.02
CA ASP A 230 -32.36 -4.15 -56.04
C ASP A 230 -32.10 -3.56 -54.65
N ALA A 231 -33.13 -3.44 -53.80
CA ALA A 231 -32.96 -3.06 -52.40
C ALA A 231 -32.16 -4.10 -51.61
N LYS A 232 -32.45 -5.40 -51.80
CA LYS A 232 -31.68 -6.50 -51.18
C LYS A 232 -30.23 -6.52 -51.64
N ARG A 233 -29.97 -6.27 -52.93
CA ARG A 233 -28.60 -6.16 -53.47
C ARG A 233 -27.82 -4.98 -52.89
N ARG A 234 -28.45 -3.82 -52.73
CA ARG A 234 -27.82 -2.64 -52.11
C ARG A 234 -27.51 -2.87 -50.62
N ALA A 235 -28.41 -3.53 -49.90
CA ALA A 235 -28.19 -3.90 -48.51
C ALA A 235 -27.04 -4.91 -48.35
N ALA A 236 -26.97 -5.94 -49.21
CA ALA A 236 -25.88 -6.91 -49.21
C ALA A 236 -24.51 -6.26 -49.53
N ASN A 237 -24.47 -5.32 -50.49
CA ASN A 237 -23.24 -4.59 -50.83
C ASN A 237 -22.77 -3.67 -49.69
N LEU A 238 -23.68 -3.01 -48.99
CA LEU A 238 -23.36 -2.19 -47.82
C LEU A 238 -22.79 -3.05 -46.68
N ALA A 239 -23.41 -4.20 -46.40
CA ALA A 239 -22.92 -5.14 -45.38
C ALA A 239 -21.50 -5.67 -45.71
N ARG A 240 -21.17 -5.88 -46.98
CA ARG A 240 -19.82 -6.27 -47.41
C ARG A 240 -18.78 -5.19 -47.15
N ILE A 241 -19.08 -3.94 -47.52
CA ILE A 241 -18.16 -2.81 -47.34
C ILE A 241 -17.90 -2.55 -45.85
N GLU A 242 -18.92 -2.72 -45.02
CA GLU A 242 -18.79 -2.58 -43.56
C GLU A 242 -17.95 -3.72 -42.94
N ALA A 243 -18.18 -4.96 -43.36
CA ALA A 243 -17.38 -6.12 -42.95
C ALA A 243 -15.91 -6.00 -43.39
N GLU A 244 -15.65 -5.53 -44.61
CA GLU A 244 -14.29 -5.34 -45.16
C GLU A 244 -13.54 -4.22 -44.41
N LYS A 245 -14.21 -3.11 -44.09
CA LYS A 245 -13.63 -2.02 -43.29
C LYS A 245 -13.37 -2.43 -41.84
N ALA A 246 -14.25 -3.21 -41.22
CA ALA A 246 -14.06 -3.70 -39.86
C ALA A 246 -12.84 -4.65 -39.77
N LEU A 247 -12.63 -5.48 -40.79
CA LEU A 247 -11.50 -6.40 -40.89
C LEU A 247 -10.17 -5.65 -41.14
N GLU A 248 -10.19 -4.61 -41.99
CA GLU A 248 -9.01 -3.77 -42.23
C GLU A 248 -8.62 -2.93 -41.00
N ALA A 249 -9.59 -2.40 -40.25
CA ALA A 249 -9.33 -1.68 -39.00
C ALA A 249 -8.72 -2.58 -37.92
N LYS A 250 -9.23 -3.82 -37.77
CA LYS A 250 -8.68 -4.80 -36.82
C LYS A 250 -7.28 -5.30 -37.22
N LYS A 251 -7.01 -5.48 -38.52
CA LYS A 251 -5.66 -5.81 -38.99
C LYS A 251 -4.65 -4.71 -38.70
N LYS A 252 -5.02 -3.44 -38.91
CA LYS A 252 -4.16 -2.29 -38.57
C LYS A 252 -3.91 -2.19 -37.06
N ALA A 253 -4.93 -2.39 -36.23
CA ALA A 253 -4.77 -2.42 -34.77
C ALA A 253 -3.82 -3.53 -34.31
N ARG A 254 -3.90 -4.72 -34.92
CA ARG A 254 -3.01 -5.86 -34.61
C ARG A 254 -1.57 -5.64 -35.09
N GLU A 255 -1.39 -5.03 -36.26
CA GLU A 255 -0.05 -4.65 -36.77
C GLU A 255 0.60 -3.56 -35.92
N GLU A 256 -0.19 -2.60 -35.42
CA GLU A 256 0.28 -1.57 -34.49
C GLU A 256 0.66 -2.18 -33.13
N GLU A 257 -0.13 -3.11 -32.59
CA GLU A 257 0.16 -3.77 -31.33
C GLU A 257 1.43 -4.65 -31.41
N GLU A 258 1.59 -5.44 -32.48
CA GLU A 258 2.80 -6.23 -32.74
C GLU A 258 4.03 -5.35 -33.02
N ALA A 259 3.85 -4.18 -33.67
CA ALA A 259 4.92 -3.21 -33.85
C ALA A 259 5.36 -2.63 -32.51
N LEU A 260 4.43 -2.30 -31.63
CA LEU A 260 4.67 -1.71 -30.31
C LEU A 260 5.33 -2.72 -29.35
N GLU A 261 4.98 -4.00 -29.45
CA GLU A 261 5.70 -5.08 -28.74
C GLU A 261 7.12 -5.28 -29.26
N LYS A 262 7.32 -5.30 -30.59
CA LYS A 262 8.67 -5.38 -31.17
C LYS A 262 9.52 -4.15 -30.86
N GLU A 263 8.90 -2.98 -30.72
CA GLU A 263 9.59 -1.75 -30.29
C GLU A 263 9.96 -1.82 -28.81
N LYS A 264 9.07 -2.33 -27.95
CA LYS A 264 9.36 -2.56 -26.52
C LYS A 264 10.45 -3.62 -26.32
N GLU A 265 10.47 -4.68 -27.11
CA GLU A 265 11.55 -5.69 -27.08
C GLU A 265 12.88 -5.12 -27.58
N LYS A 266 12.87 -4.34 -28.67
CA LYS A 266 14.07 -3.64 -29.16
C LYS A 266 14.56 -2.59 -28.16
N ALA A 267 13.67 -1.87 -27.49
CA ALA A 267 14.02 -0.91 -26.44
C ALA A 267 14.61 -1.61 -25.21
N ARG A 268 14.08 -2.76 -24.81
CA ARG A 268 14.65 -3.60 -23.74
C ARG A 268 16.01 -4.19 -24.13
N ALA A 269 16.18 -4.64 -25.36
CA ALA A 269 17.45 -5.15 -25.87
C ALA A 269 18.50 -4.04 -26.00
N ALA A 270 18.11 -2.85 -26.48
CA ALA A 270 18.98 -1.68 -26.58
C ALA A 270 19.38 -1.14 -25.19
N ALA A 271 18.46 -1.17 -24.21
CA ALA A 271 18.76 -0.83 -22.83
C ALA A 271 19.74 -1.83 -22.19
N ALA A 272 19.59 -3.13 -22.47
CA ALA A 272 20.52 -4.16 -22.02
C ALA A 272 21.90 -4.04 -22.69
N GLU A 273 21.96 -3.68 -23.98
CA GLU A 273 23.23 -3.48 -24.70
C GLU A 273 23.94 -2.17 -24.30
N ALA A 274 23.18 -1.11 -23.99
CA ALA A 274 23.69 0.14 -23.44
C ALA A 274 24.30 -0.06 -22.06
N GLN A 275 23.61 -0.78 -21.16
CA GLN A 275 24.14 -1.15 -19.85
C GLN A 275 25.40 -2.04 -19.96
N ALA A 276 25.47 -2.96 -20.92
CA ALA A 276 26.66 -3.77 -21.17
C ALA A 276 27.85 -2.97 -21.76
N LYS A 277 27.58 -1.91 -22.54
CA LYS A 277 28.62 -0.99 -23.06
C LYS A 277 29.11 -0.01 -21.99
N GLU A 278 28.24 0.46 -21.11
CA GLU A 278 28.63 1.27 -19.94
C GLU A 278 29.50 0.48 -18.96
N GLN A 279 29.17 -0.78 -18.69
CA GLN A 279 30.00 -1.66 -17.87
C GLN A 279 31.38 -1.94 -18.52
N LYS A 280 31.47 -2.07 -19.85
CA LYS A 280 32.76 -2.22 -20.55
C LYS A 280 33.56 -0.92 -20.68
N ALA A 281 32.90 0.24 -20.75
CA ALA A 281 33.54 1.56 -20.76
C ALA A 281 34.09 1.92 -19.37
N GLY A 282 33.40 1.53 -18.28
CA GLY A 282 33.89 1.63 -16.91
C GLY A 282 35.17 0.85 -16.67
N VAL A 283 35.27 -0.37 -17.21
CA VAL A 283 36.46 -1.24 -17.08
C VAL A 283 37.67 -0.76 -17.92
N ARG A 284 37.44 0.02 -19.00
CA ARG A 284 38.54 0.64 -19.77
C ARG A 284 39.05 1.93 -19.11
N LYS A 285 38.16 2.73 -18.52
CA LYS A 285 38.56 3.95 -17.78
C LYS A 285 39.37 3.65 -16.51
N THR A 286 39.17 2.50 -15.86
CA THR A 286 40.00 2.08 -14.72
C THR A 286 41.38 1.58 -15.13
N LYS A 287 41.52 0.96 -16.30
CA LYS A 287 42.83 0.51 -16.82
C LYS A 287 43.70 1.62 -17.43
N ASP A 288 43.11 2.66 -18.01
CA ASP A 288 43.87 3.82 -18.52
C ASP A 288 44.24 4.83 -17.41
N ALA A 289 43.59 4.78 -16.25
CA ALA A 289 43.92 5.61 -15.08
C ALA A 289 45.09 5.05 -14.25
N GLU A 290 45.28 3.72 -14.19
CA GLU A 290 46.41 3.10 -13.47
C GLU A 290 47.74 3.13 -14.23
N ALA A 291 47.74 3.38 -15.55
CA ALA A 291 48.96 3.45 -16.37
C ALA A 291 49.61 4.85 -16.42
N LYS A 292 49.02 5.87 -15.77
CA LYS A 292 49.51 7.27 -15.80
C LYS A 292 50.16 7.78 -14.50
N HIS A 293 50.29 6.94 -13.46
CA HIS A 293 50.87 7.38 -12.18
C HIS A 293 52.36 7.01 -11.98
N ASN A 294 53.04 6.54 -13.03
CA ASN A 294 54.46 6.16 -12.91
C ASN A 294 55.30 6.62 -14.11
N ARG A 295 55.42 7.95 -14.26
CA ARG A 295 56.52 8.67 -14.93
C ARG A 295 56.22 10.16 -14.91
N ASP A 296 56.86 10.89 -14.00
CA ASP A 296 57.82 11.93 -14.38
C ASP A 296 58.18 12.82 -13.19
N LYS A 297 59.38 12.56 -12.67
CA LYS A 297 60.27 13.60 -12.16
C LYS A 297 61.10 14.09 -13.35
N SER A 298 61.22 15.41 -13.46
CA SER A 298 62.16 16.20 -14.28
C SER A 298 61.63 16.81 -15.59
N GLY A 299 61.60 18.15 -15.61
CA GLY A 299 62.43 18.89 -16.57
C GLY A 299 61.77 19.48 -17.81
N ARG A 300 61.27 20.72 -17.66
CA ARG A 300 61.70 21.94 -18.40
C ARG A 300 61.46 22.03 -19.94
N LYS A 301 61.00 23.24 -20.34
CA LYS A 301 61.01 23.91 -21.67
C LYS A 301 59.89 23.57 -22.66
N GLY A 302 58.88 24.46 -22.69
CA GLY A 302 58.76 25.55 -23.66
C GLY A 302 58.32 25.23 -25.10
N GLY A 303 57.31 25.98 -25.57
CA GLY A 303 57.25 26.46 -26.96
C GLY A 303 56.02 26.10 -27.81
N ARG A 304 55.15 27.10 -27.98
CA ARG A 304 54.52 27.60 -29.22
C ARG A 304 53.86 26.66 -30.26
N ASN A 305 52.63 27.08 -30.59
CA ASN A 305 52.04 27.32 -31.92
C ASN A 305 51.31 26.19 -32.69
N ASP A 306 50.06 26.56 -33.00
CA ASP A 306 49.39 26.61 -34.32
C ASP A 306 48.94 25.34 -35.07
N ASP A 307 47.68 25.48 -35.50
CA ASP A 307 47.06 25.14 -36.78
C ASP A 307 46.85 23.67 -37.17
N ASP A 308 45.59 23.26 -36.98
CA ASP A 308 44.57 23.10 -38.01
C ASP A 308 44.92 22.53 -39.41
N PHE A 309 44.02 21.63 -39.83
CA PHE A 309 43.67 21.18 -41.19
C PHE A 309 44.46 20.11 -41.99
N GLU A 310 43.62 19.17 -42.47
CA GLU A 310 43.58 18.51 -43.79
C GLU A 310 44.03 17.04 -44.01
N ARG A 311 42.99 16.19 -44.18
CA ARG A 311 42.65 15.33 -45.35
C ARG A 311 43.76 14.52 -46.06
N LYS A 312 43.52 13.22 -46.27
CA LYS A 312 42.98 12.62 -47.53
C LYS A 312 43.05 11.09 -47.53
N GLU A 313 41.90 10.48 -47.81
CA GLU A 313 41.61 9.42 -48.80
C GLU A 313 42.74 8.47 -49.27
N LEU A 314 42.45 7.16 -49.31
CA LEU A 314 42.19 6.47 -50.59
C LEU A 314 41.61 5.05 -50.40
N HIS A 315 40.66 4.73 -51.28
CA HIS A 315 39.97 3.46 -51.48
C HIS A 315 40.86 2.31 -52.03
N VAL A 316 40.35 1.09 -51.90
CA VAL A 316 40.14 0.05 -52.94
C VAL A 316 40.55 -1.36 -52.47
N THR A 317 39.49 -2.16 -52.43
CA THR A 317 39.24 -3.59 -52.32
C THR A 317 40.25 -4.64 -52.84
N GLU A 318 40.32 -5.71 -52.04
CA GLU A 318 40.24 -7.15 -52.34
C GLU A 318 41.21 -7.88 -53.30
N GLY A 319 41.96 -8.81 -52.70
CA GLY A 319 41.93 -10.21 -53.13
C GLY A 319 43.11 -10.74 -53.93
N LYS A 320 44.10 -11.34 -53.25
CA LYS A 320 44.76 -12.60 -53.69
C LYS A 320 45.81 -13.09 -52.69
N GLY A 321 45.90 -14.41 -52.60
CA GLY A 321 46.67 -15.15 -51.61
C GLY A 321 48.18 -15.26 -51.86
N GLY A 322 48.88 -15.47 -50.74
CA GLY A 322 49.67 -16.69 -50.52
C GLY A 322 51.15 -16.68 -50.88
N ARG A 323 52.01 -16.76 -49.85
CA ARG A 323 53.19 -17.66 -49.72
C ARG A 323 53.97 -17.28 -48.44
N ARG A 324 53.96 -18.08 -47.35
CA ARG A 324 54.64 -19.35 -47.04
C ARG A 324 56.17 -19.27 -46.86
N LYS A 325 56.63 -19.39 -45.59
CA LYS A 325 57.79 -20.17 -45.05
C LYS A 325 57.90 -19.83 -43.56
N LYS A 326 57.73 -20.68 -42.52
CA LYS A 326 57.96 -22.11 -42.22
C LYS A 326 59.43 -22.55 -42.09
N LYS A 327 59.91 -22.71 -40.85
CA LYS A 327 60.56 -23.91 -40.22
C LYS A 327 61.18 -23.49 -38.88
N LYS A 328 61.28 -24.29 -37.81
CA LYS A 328 61.51 -25.74 -37.57
C LYS A 328 61.12 -25.99 -36.09
N GLY A 329 60.76 -27.17 -35.57
CA GLY A 329 60.64 -28.56 -36.00
C GLY A 329 59.76 -29.27 -34.94
N GLY A 330 59.00 -30.33 -35.21
CA GLY A 330 59.37 -31.69 -35.61
C GLY A 330 58.66 -32.59 -34.59
N GLY A 331 58.07 -33.75 -34.84
CA GLY A 331 57.89 -34.65 -35.99
C GLY A 331 56.91 -35.73 -35.49
N ALA A 332 56.18 -36.34 -36.41
CA ALA A 332 55.02 -37.18 -36.16
C ALA A 332 55.38 -38.65 -35.85
N SER A 333 54.50 -39.36 -35.12
CA SER A 333 54.02 -40.70 -35.52
C SER A 333 52.81 -41.15 -34.67
N LYS A 334 51.73 -41.48 -35.39
CA LYS A 334 50.60 -42.41 -35.18
C LYS A 334 50.48 -43.17 -33.84
N VAL A 335 49.25 -43.29 -33.32
CA VAL A 335 48.42 -44.54 -33.29
C VAL A 335 46.95 -44.15 -33.02
N SER A 336 46.03 -44.83 -33.70
CA SER A 336 44.58 -44.74 -33.53
C SER A 336 44.02 -45.94 -32.76
N VAL A 337 42.95 -45.68 -32.00
CA VAL A 337 41.91 -46.57 -31.43
C VAL A 337 42.19 -47.27 -30.10
N SER A 338 41.45 -46.86 -29.06
CA SER A 338 40.84 -47.65 -27.96
C SER A 338 40.01 -46.67 -27.10
N LYS A 339 38.70 -46.55 -27.31
CA LYS A 339 37.61 -47.17 -26.52
C LYS A 339 37.66 -46.86 -25.01
N ASP A 340 36.63 -46.13 -24.57
CA ASP A 340 36.09 -45.99 -23.21
C ASP A 340 37.07 -46.00 -22.04
N GLN A 341 37.29 -44.82 -21.45
CA GLN A 341 37.57 -44.70 -20.02
C GLN A 341 37.01 -43.39 -19.48
N GLU A 342 35.97 -43.56 -18.67
CA GLU A 342 35.33 -42.56 -17.83
C GLU A 342 36.39 -41.86 -16.96
N HIS A 343 36.66 -40.58 -17.22
CA HIS A 343 37.27 -39.73 -16.21
C HIS A 343 36.19 -39.33 -15.20
N GLY A 344 36.12 -40.13 -14.13
CA GLY A 344 35.44 -39.78 -12.90
C GLY A 344 36.00 -38.47 -12.35
N PHE A 345 35.28 -37.38 -12.60
CA PHE A 345 35.50 -36.09 -11.98
C PHE A 345 35.01 -36.16 -10.53
N SER A 346 35.84 -36.69 -9.63
CA SER A 346 35.60 -36.61 -8.20
C SER A 346 35.92 -35.19 -7.73
N LYS A 347 34.90 -34.32 -7.64
CA LYS A 347 35.02 -33.06 -6.89
C LYS A 347 35.12 -33.38 -5.39
N PRO A 348 36.17 -32.95 -4.68
CA PRO A 348 36.13 -32.86 -3.23
C PRO A 348 35.25 -31.66 -2.85
N THR A 349 33.96 -31.87 -2.59
CA THR A 349 33.11 -30.85 -1.96
C THR A 349 33.17 -31.00 -0.45
N ALA A 350 34.29 -30.58 0.16
CA ALA A 350 34.19 -30.08 1.52
C ALA A 350 33.34 -28.79 1.44
N PRO A 351 32.27 -28.64 2.23
CA PRO A 351 31.48 -27.41 2.25
C PRO A 351 32.43 -26.26 2.64
N VAL A 352 32.64 -25.34 1.70
CA VAL A 352 33.44 -24.15 1.93
C VAL A 352 32.60 -23.24 2.81
N VAL A 353 32.89 -23.22 4.11
CA VAL A 353 32.29 -22.27 5.05
C VAL A 353 32.72 -20.88 4.62
N ARG A 354 31.74 -20.06 4.24
CA ARG A 354 31.96 -18.67 3.86
C ARG A 354 31.47 -17.75 4.96
N GLU A 355 32.18 -16.65 5.13
CA GLU A 355 31.69 -15.51 5.86
C GLU A 355 30.73 -14.76 4.93
N VAL A 356 29.47 -14.67 5.33
CA VAL A 356 28.39 -14.05 4.57
C VAL A 356 28.05 -12.76 5.28
N ASN A 357 28.27 -11.66 4.57
CA ASN A 357 27.90 -10.34 5.05
C ASN A 357 26.38 -10.17 4.90
N VAL A 358 25.69 -9.98 6.01
CA VAL A 358 24.22 -9.85 6.07
C VAL A 358 23.89 -8.37 6.37
N PRO A 359 23.35 -7.61 5.40
CA PRO A 359 22.87 -6.25 5.63
C PRO A 359 21.52 -6.26 6.38
N GLU A 360 20.98 -5.09 6.72
CA GLU A 360 19.71 -4.98 7.46
C GLU A 360 18.51 -5.65 6.75
N THR A 361 18.46 -5.52 5.42
CA THR A 361 17.45 -6.16 4.55
C THR A 361 18.14 -6.85 3.39
N ILE A 362 17.81 -8.12 3.11
CA ILE A 362 18.40 -8.87 2.00
C ILE A 362 17.38 -9.74 1.29
N SER A 363 17.38 -9.76 -0.05
CA SER A 363 16.52 -10.68 -0.81
C SER A 363 16.99 -12.13 -0.65
N VAL A 364 16.07 -13.10 -0.68
CA VAL A 364 16.42 -14.53 -0.66
C VAL A 364 17.38 -14.89 -1.81
N SER A 365 17.22 -14.25 -2.97
CA SER A 365 18.10 -14.42 -4.13
C SER A 365 19.53 -13.93 -3.87
N ASP A 366 19.68 -12.76 -3.24
CA ASP A 366 20.99 -12.18 -2.93
C ASP A 366 21.66 -12.91 -1.76
N LEU A 367 20.89 -13.33 -0.76
CA LEU A 367 21.38 -14.16 0.34
C LEU A 367 21.94 -15.48 -0.20
N ALA A 368 21.20 -16.13 -1.11
CA ALA A 368 21.63 -17.33 -1.79
C ALA A 368 22.91 -17.10 -2.63
N LEU A 369 23.00 -15.97 -3.35
CA LEU A 369 24.19 -15.59 -4.11
C LEU A 369 25.42 -15.36 -3.21
N ARG A 370 25.26 -14.65 -2.08
CA ARG A 370 26.35 -14.39 -1.10
C ARG A 370 26.84 -15.68 -0.44
N MET A 371 25.94 -16.64 -0.20
CA MET A 371 26.29 -17.99 0.27
C MET A 371 26.85 -18.89 -0.86
N SER A 372 26.60 -18.50 -2.12
CA SER A 372 26.74 -19.31 -3.35
C SER A 372 25.99 -20.65 -3.28
N VAL A 373 24.79 -20.59 -2.71
CA VAL A 373 23.84 -21.70 -2.64
C VAL A 373 22.70 -21.41 -3.62
N LYS A 374 21.96 -22.44 -4.07
CA LYS A 374 20.79 -22.24 -4.92
C LYS A 374 19.64 -21.63 -4.09
N ALA A 375 18.93 -20.65 -4.64
CA ALA A 375 17.79 -20.01 -3.96
C ALA A 375 16.73 -21.02 -3.46
N ALA A 376 16.51 -22.12 -4.21
CA ALA A 376 15.59 -23.19 -3.80
C ALA A 376 15.99 -23.89 -2.48
N GLU A 377 17.28 -23.99 -2.16
CA GLU A 377 17.74 -24.59 -0.90
C GLU A 377 17.54 -23.65 0.28
N VAL A 378 17.74 -22.34 0.06
CA VAL A 378 17.47 -21.29 1.05
C VAL A 378 15.96 -21.17 1.35
N ILE A 379 15.11 -21.29 0.32
CA ILE A 379 13.65 -21.32 0.50
C ILE A 379 13.22 -22.57 1.27
N LYS A 380 13.89 -23.71 1.03
CA LYS A 380 13.60 -24.96 1.75
C LYS A 380 13.94 -24.85 3.24
N THR A 381 15.03 -24.18 3.60
CA THR A 381 15.38 -23.95 5.02
C THR A 381 14.46 -22.93 5.66
N LEU A 382 14.06 -21.87 4.95
CA LEU A 382 13.05 -20.92 5.42
C LEU A 382 11.70 -21.62 5.71
N MET A 383 11.24 -22.49 4.80
CA MET A 383 10.05 -23.31 5.03
C MET A 383 10.20 -24.23 6.25
N GLY A 384 11.40 -24.79 6.46
CA GLY A 384 11.70 -25.60 7.65
C GLY A 384 11.69 -24.82 8.96
N LEU A 385 11.95 -23.51 8.90
CA LEU A 385 11.86 -22.56 10.03
C LEU A 385 10.45 -21.97 10.19
N GLY A 386 9.49 -22.38 9.36
CA GLY A 386 8.10 -21.92 9.41
C GLY A 386 7.83 -20.62 8.65
N THR A 387 8.80 -20.07 7.92
CA THR A 387 8.62 -18.87 7.09
C THR A 387 8.50 -19.24 5.61
N MET A 388 7.32 -19.02 5.02
CA MET A 388 7.14 -19.19 3.57
C MET A 388 7.70 -17.97 2.85
N ALA A 389 8.75 -18.17 2.03
CA ALA A 389 9.41 -17.10 1.32
C ALA A 389 9.53 -17.36 -0.19
N THR A 390 9.33 -16.31 -1.00
CA THR A 390 9.58 -16.35 -2.47
C THR A 390 11.01 -15.92 -2.80
N ILE A 391 11.51 -16.22 -4.01
CA ILE A 391 12.91 -15.96 -4.43
C ILE A 391 13.30 -14.47 -4.28
N ASN A 392 12.36 -13.56 -4.54
CA ASN A 392 12.61 -12.12 -4.51
C ASN A 392 12.10 -11.46 -3.22
N GLN A 393 11.66 -12.26 -2.23
CA GLN A 393 11.21 -11.74 -0.96
C GLN A 393 12.40 -11.20 -0.17
N VAL A 394 12.20 -10.03 0.41
CA VAL A 394 13.17 -9.38 1.30
C VAL A 394 13.02 -10.00 2.69
N LEU A 395 14.13 -10.39 3.29
CA LEU A 395 14.23 -10.90 4.66
C LEU A 395 14.88 -9.85 5.56
N ASP A 396 14.46 -9.85 6.82
CA ASP A 396 15.11 -9.15 7.93
C ASP A 396 16.46 -9.77 8.27
N GLN A 397 17.37 -8.95 8.82
CA GLN A 397 18.73 -9.35 9.20
C GLN A 397 18.74 -10.54 10.15
N ASP A 398 17.85 -10.57 11.15
CA ASP A 398 17.81 -11.63 12.17
C ASP A 398 17.42 -12.97 11.55
N THR A 399 16.36 -13.01 10.74
CA THR A 399 15.96 -14.20 10.00
C THR A 399 17.04 -14.64 9.01
N ALA A 400 17.68 -13.70 8.32
CA ALA A 400 18.78 -14.00 7.40
C ALA A 400 20.02 -14.58 8.12
N ILE A 401 20.36 -14.09 9.31
CA ILE A 401 21.44 -14.65 10.16
C ILE A 401 21.13 -16.10 10.51
N ILE A 402 19.91 -16.38 10.98
CA ILE A 402 19.48 -17.74 11.36
C ILE A 402 19.59 -18.70 10.17
N VAL A 403 19.16 -18.26 8.98
CA VAL A 403 19.23 -19.06 7.75
C VAL A 403 20.68 -19.32 7.32
N VAL A 404 21.55 -18.32 7.44
CA VAL A 404 22.98 -18.45 7.10
C VAL A 404 23.68 -19.43 8.05
N GLU A 405 23.39 -19.33 9.35
CA GLU A 405 23.96 -20.22 10.37
C GLU A 405 23.47 -21.67 10.23
N GLU A 406 22.18 -21.87 9.96
CA GLU A 406 21.60 -23.21 9.76
C GLU A 406 22.17 -23.90 8.52
N MET A 407 22.51 -23.13 7.49
CA MET A 407 23.19 -23.60 6.28
C MET A 407 24.71 -23.79 6.46
N GLY A 408 25.24 -23.52 7.66
CA GLY A 408 26.64 -23.76 8.01
C GLY A 408 27.62 -22.69 7.53
N HIS A 409 27.14 -21.48 7.26
CA HIS A 409 27.95 -20.30 6.96
C HIS A 409 28.09 -19.40 8.19
N ILE A 410 29.10 -18.52 8.21
CA ILE A 410 29.29 -17.56 9.31
C ILE A 410 28.61 -16.26 8.89
N ALA A 411 27.52 -15.88 9.56
CA ALA A 411 26.89 -14.60 9.33
C ALA A 411 27.71 -13.48 10.00
N LYS A 412 28.05 -12.45 9.23
CA LYS A 412 28.58 -11.19 9.75
C LYS A 412 27.53 -10.10 9.52
N PRO A 413 26.85 -9.60 10.56
CA PRO A 413 25.97 -8.45 10.40
C PRO A 413 26.81 -7.25 9.99
N ILE A 414 26.48 -6.67 8.84
CA ILE A 414 27.02 -5.37 8.44
C ILE A 414 25.95 -4.33 8.74
N LEU A 415 26.29 -3.37 9.59
CA LEU A 415 25.62 -2.08 9.62
C LEU A 415 26.20 -1.32 8.43
N GLU A 416 25.49 -1.27 7.29
CA GLU A 416 25.93 -0.50 6.11
C GLU A 416 25.92 1.03 6.35
N ASN A 417 25.69 1.44 7.60
CA ASN A 417 25.67 2.83 8.05
C ASN A 417 27.07 3.44 8.22
N GLU A 418 28.17 2.87 7.71
CA GLU A 418 29.51 3.50 7.83
C GLU A 418 29.51 4.94 7.26
N VAL A 419 28.72 5.21 6.22
CA VAL A 419 28.59 6.55 5.60
C VAL A 419 27.66 7.47 6.38
N GLU A 420 26.56 6.94 6.96
CA GLU A 420 25.66 7.73 7.82
C GLU A 420 26.29 8.01 9.19
N GLN A 421 27.00 7.05 9.76
CA GLN A 421 27.79 7.21 10.98
C GLN A 421 28.96 8.17 10.74
N ALA A 422 29.60 8.19 9.56
CA ALA A 422 30.63 9.19 9.27
C ALA A 422 30.08 10.63 9.28
N LEU A 423 28.80 10.82 8.95
CA LEU A 423 28.12 12.10 9.14
C LEU A 423 27.76 12.37 10.60
N GLN A 424 27.29 11.38 11.36
CA GLN A 424 27.04 11.53 12.81
C GLN A 424 28.33 11.78 13.62
N VAL A 425 29.46 11.19 13.23
CA VAL A 425 30.76 11.39 13.89
C VAL A 425 31.33 12.79 13.61
N SER A 426 30.83 13.51 12.60
CA SER A 426 31.21 14.91 12.37
C SER A 426 30.68 15.88 13.43
N ASP A 427 29.80 15.42 14.34
CA ASP A 427 29.34 16.17 15.51
C ASP A 427 30.40 16.33 16.61
N GLU A 428 31.55 15.63 16.54
CA GLU A 428 32.65 15.86 17.50
C GLU A 428 33.41 17.18 17.26
N ASN A 429 33.18 17.86 16.13
CA ASN A 429 33.74 19.18 15.81
C ASN A 429 32.77 20.34 16.12
N GLN A 430 31.89 20.17 17.11
CA GLN A 430 31.01 21.25 17.56
C GLN A 430 31.83 22.29 18.34
N GLY A 431 31.67 23.57 17.95
CA GLY A 431 32.28 24.70 18.66
C GLY A 431 31.76 24.86 20.09
N GLU A 432 32.19 25.93 20.76
CA GLU A 432 31.72 26.22 22.12
C GLU A 432 30.19 26.41 22.15
N ALA A 433 29.54 25.84 23.16
CA ALA A 433 28.08 25.90 23.29
C ALA A 433 27.66 27.29 23.83
N VAL A 434 27.01 28.08 22.99
CA VAL A 434 26.57 29.46 23.27
C VAL A 434 25.08 29.45 23.67
N PRO A 435 24.62 30.36 24.55
CA PRO A 435 23.20 30.53 24.84
C PRO A 435 22.39 30.80 23.56
N ARG A 436 21.30 30.06 23.36
CA ARG A 436 20.42 30.20 22.19
C ARG A 436 19.02 30.70 22.55
N ALA A 437 18.33 31.25 21.56
CA ALA A 437 16.92 31.63 21.68
C ALA A 437 16.03 30.39 21.93
N PRO A 438 15.06 30.45 22.86
CA PRO A 438 14.10 29.37 23.04
C PRO A 438 13.17 29.24 21.83
N VAL A 439 12.85 28.00 21.48
CA VAL A 439 11.85 27.68 20.47
C VAL A 439 10.56 27.27 21.17
N VAL A 440 9.47 27.95 20.82
CA VAL A 440 8.21 27.91 21.56
C VAL A 440 7.06 27.53 20.62
N THR A 441 6.38 26.42 20.91
CA THR A 441 5.17 26.04 20.16
C THR A 441 3.93 26.54 20.87
N VAL A 442 2.95 27.06 20.14
CA VAL A 442 1.63 27.41 20.69
C VAL A 442 0.60 26.35 20.33
N MET A 443 0.03 25.72 21.36
CA MET A 443 -0.96 24.65 21.26
C MET A 443 -2.26 25.00 21.99
N GLY A 444 -3.32 24.25 21.71
CA GLY A 444 -4.65 24.48 22.28
C GLY A 444 -5.76 24.20 21.28
N HIS A 445 -7.00 24.25 21.79
CA HIS A 445 -8.23 23.98 21.04
C HIS A 445 -8.49 25.05 19.96
N VAL A 446 -9.37 24.71 19.01
CA VAL A 446 -9.94 25.68 18.06
C VAL A 446 -10.65 26.80 18.83
N ASP A 447 -10.60 28.03 18.32
CA ASP A 447 -11.23 29.23 18.92
C ASP A 447 -10.76 29.66 20.32
N HIS A 448 -9.70 29.04 20.85
CA HIS A 448 -9.04 29.52 22.05
C HIS A 448 -8.14 30.75 21.81
N GLY A 449 -8.05 31.23 20.56
CA GLY A 449 -7.35 32.47 20.21
C GLY A 449 -5.83 32.33 20.07
N LYS A 450 -5.32 31.14 19.70
CA LYS A 450 -3.89 30.89 19.43
C LYS A 450 -3.33 31.85 18.38
N THR A 451 -3.93 31.85 17.19
CA THR A 451 -3.51 32.73 16.10
C THR A 451 -3.70 34.20 16.46
N SER A 452 -4.75 34.54 17.22
CA SER A 452 -4.96 35.90 17.69
C SER A 452 -3.85 36.38 18.65
N LEU A 453 -3.39 35.50 19.54
CA LEU A 453 -2.27 35.77 20.44
C LEU A 453 -0.98 36.01 19.63
N LEU A 454 -0.73 35.16 18.64
CA LEU A 454 0.44 35.28 17.76
C LEU A 454 0.38 36.51 16.84
N ASP A 455 -0.80 36.82 16.30
CA ASP A 455 -1.06 38.04 15.52
C ASP A 455 -0.75 39.29 16.35
N TYR A 456 -1.18 39.32 17.62
CA TYR A 456 -0.87 40.43 18.52
C TYR A 456 0.63 40.57 18.76
N ILE A 457 1.32 39.46 19.07
CA ILE A 457 2.78 39.45 19.30
C ILE A 457 3.54 39.93 18.05
N ARG A 458 3.11 39.49 16.86
CA ARG A 458 3.74 39.86 15.58
C ARG A 458 3.40 41.27 15.11
N ARG A 459 2.39 41.92 15.73
CA ARG A 459 1.78 43.18 15.24
C ARG A 459 1.28 43.05 13.78
N THR A 460 0.90 41.85 13.37
CA THR A 460 0.35 41.53 12.03
C THR A 460 -1.01 40.86 12.17
N LYS A 461 -1.87 40.93 11.15
CA LYS A 461 -3.19 40.26 11.16
C LYS A 461 -3.26 39.15 10.12
N VAL A 462 -2.71 37.98 10.44
CA VAL A 462 -2.72 36.80 9.56
C VAL A 462 -4.11 36.17 9.52
N THR A 463 -4.85 36.19 10.63
CA THR A 463 -6.24 35.68 10.74
C THR A 463 -7.20 36.21 9.68
N SER A 464 -6.98 37.43 9.18
CA SER A 464 -7.83 38.04 8.13
C SER A 464 -7.50 37.61 6.70
N GLY A 465 -6.31 37.06 6.47
CA GLY A 465 -5.82 36.64 5.15
C GLY A 465 -5.95 35.14 4.88
N GLU A 466 -6.12 34.31 5.92
CA GLU A 466 -6.22 32.86 5.79
C GLU A 466 -7.65 32.40 5.43
N ALA A 467 -7.75 31.40 4.54
CA ALA A 467 -9.02 30.84 4.14
C ALA A 467 -9.72 30.16 5.33
N GLY A 468 -10.95 30.59 5.62
CA GLY A 468 -11.72 30.10 6.76
C GLY A 468 -11.35 30.72 8.11
N GLY A 469 -10.41 31.69 8.14
CA GLY A 469 -10.00 32.37 9.39
C GLY A 469 -9.29 31.46 10.40
N ILE A 470 -8.73 30.33 9.94
CA ILE A 470 -8.04 29.34 10.78
C ILE A 470 -6.62 29.08 10.26
N THR A 471 -5.71 28.79 11.18
CA THR A 471 -4.36 28.33 10.83
C THR A 471 -4.41 26.88 10.37
N GLN A 472 -3.86 26.62 9.18
CA GLN A 472 -3.85 25.29 8.55
C GLN A 472 -2.44 24.79 8.24
N HIS A 473 -1.44 25.67 8.31
CA HIS A 473 -0.03 25.36 8.11
C HIS A 473 0.75 25.68 9.38
N ILE A 474 1.87 24.98 9.59
CA ILE A 474 2.80 25.34 10.65
C ILE A 474 3.59 26.57 10.20
N GLY A 475 3.43 27.67 10.93
CA GLY A 475 4.20 28.90 10.72
C GLY A 475 5.34 28.98 11.71
N ALA A 476 6.53 29.37 11.27
CA ALA A 476 7.66 29.62 12.16
C ALA A 476 8.12 31.05 11.99
N TYR A 477 8.30 31.76 13.12
CA TYR A 477 8.72 33.15 13.08
C TYR A 477 9.50 33.57 14.31
N LYS A 478 10.18 34.71 14.25
CA LYS A 478 11.09 35.20 15.30
C LYS A 478 10.64 36.56 15.82
N VAL A 479 10.63 36.71 17.13
CA VAL A 479 10.23 37.94 17.82
C VAL A 479 11.38 38.43 18.68
N GLU A 480 11.66 39.73 18.60
CA GLU A 480 12.61 40.40 19.47
C GLU A 480 11.93 40.89 20.75
N THR A 481 12.46 40.49 21.90
CA THR A 481 12.02 40.94 23.23
C THR A 481 13.13 41.73 23.92
N SER A 482 12.82 42.39 25.03
CA SER A 482 13.80 43.17 25.80
C SER A 482 14.93 42.30 26.39
N ARG A 483 14.68 41.01 26.60
CA ARG A 483 15.62 40.05 27.20
C ARG A 483 16.28 39.11 26.19
N GLY A 484 15.92 39.18 24.91
CA GLY A 484 16.50 38.31 23.89
C GLY A 484 15.60 38.11 22.69
N GLN A 485 15.76 36.98 22.02
CA GLN A 485 14.95 36.61 20.86
C GLN A 485 14.20 35.31 21.18
N ILE A 486 12.97 35.19 20.69
CA ILE A 486 12.13 34.00 20.86
C ILE A 486 11.66 33.53 19.49
N ALA A 487 11.81 32.24 19.20
CA ALA A 487 11.26 31.64 18.00
C ALA A 487 9.91 31.00 18.32
N PHE A 488 8.86 31.35 17.57
CA PHE A 488 7.52 30.80 17.73
C PHE A 488 7.19 29.84 16.59
N LEU A 489 6.58 28.71 16.94
CA LEU A 489 5.92 27.79 16.03
C LEU A 489 4.41 27.84 16.26
N ASP A 490 3.67 28.30 15.25
CA ASP A 490 2.22 28.29 15.24
C ASP A 490 1.72 26.92 14.76
N THR A 491 0.96 26.20 15.60
CA THR A 491 0.39 24.90 15.22
C THR A 491 -1.13 24.94 15.12
N PRO A 492 -1.71 24.29 14.09
CA PRO A 492 -3.15 24.24 13.91
C PRO A 492 -3.87 23.51 15.05
N GLY A 493 -5.07 24.00 15.42
CA GLY A 493 -5.85 23.46 16.55
C GLY A 493 -6.70 22.24 16.24
N HIS A 494 -7.07 22.02 14.98
CA HIS A 494 -8.04 20.98 14.66
C HIS A 494 -7.50 19.55 14.88
N ALA A 495 -8.34 18.67 15.41
CA ALA A 495 -8.13 17.22 15.54
C ALA A 495 -7.53 16.50 14.31
N ALA A 496 -7.76 16.97 13.07
CA ALA A 496 -7.15 16.36 11.88
C ALA A 496 -5.61 16.57 11.80
N PHE A 497 -5.06 17.55 12.55
CA PHE A 497 -3.65 17.92 12.52
C PHE A 497 -2.85 17.41 13.74
N THR A 498 -3.18 16.23 14.24
CA THR A 498 -2.48 15.59 15.36
C THR A 498 -0.97 15.45 15.12
N GLU A 499 -0.56 14.97 13.94
CA GLU A 499 0.87 14.81 13.62
C GLU A 499 1.62 16.14 13.58
N MET A 500 0.99 17.20 13.07
CA MET A 500 1.58 18.53 13.08
C MET A 500 1.82 19.05 14.49
N ARG A 501 0.91 18.75 15.44
CA ARG A 501 1.10 19.08 16.86
C ARG A 501 2.22 18.25 17.47
N SER A 502 2.26 16.94 17.24
CA SER A 502 3.34 16.07 17.74
C SER A 502 4.71 16.54 17.23
N ARG A 503 4.80 16.90 15.95
CA ARG A 503 6.00 17.48 15.34
C ARG A 503 6.39 18.81 15.99
N GLY A 504 5.43 19.70 16.19
CA GLY A 504 5.65 20.97 16.89
C GLY A 504 6.23 20.75 18.29
N ALA A 505 5.64 19.87 19.10
CA ALA A 505 6.13 19.57 20.44
C ALA A 505 7.58 19.07 20.44
N LYS A 506 7.91 18.09 19.58
CA LYS A 506 9.26 17.48 19.53
C LYS A 506 10.38 18.47 19.17
N VAL A 507 10.07 19.49 18.37
CA VAL A 507 11.07 20.45 17.90
C VAL A 507 11.27 21.61 18.90
N THR A 508 10.39 21.75 19.89
CA THR A 508 10.38 22.91 20.79
C THR A 508 10.80 22.61 22.21
N ASP A 509 11.45 23.61 22.79
CA ASP A 509 11.91 23.59 24.18
C ASP A 509 10.74 23.84 25.14
N ILE A 510 9.83 24.75 24.75
CA ILE A 510 8.69 25.19 25.57
C ILE A 510 7.39 25.11 24.74
N VAL A 511 6.32 24.61 25.35
CA VAL A 511 4.98 24.58 24.77
C VAL A 511 4.07 25.53 25.54
N ILE A 512 3.50 26.52 24.84
CA ILE A 512 2.43 27.36 25.38
C ILE A 512 1.10 26.67 25.12
N LEU A 513 0.41 26.31 26.19
CA LEU A 513 -0.95 25.79 26.14
C LEU A 513 -1.95 26.94 26.30
N VAL A 514 -2.62 27.30 25.22
CA VAL A 514 -3.64 28.35 25.22
C VAL A 514 -5.00 27.75 25.56
N VAL A 515 -5.55 28.16 26.69
CA VAL A 515 -6.86 27.72 27.17
C VAL A 515 -7.76 28.92 27.38
N ALA A 516 -8.94 28.93 26.78
CA ALA A 516 -9.86 30.05 26.94
C ALA A 516 -10.57 29.99 28.31
N ALA A 517 -10.67 31.13 28.99
CA ALA A 517 -11.23 31.23 30.33
C ALA A 517 -12.75 31.02 30.40
N ASP A 518 -13.44 31.12 29.27
CA ASP A 518 -14.88 30.85 29.09
C ASP A 518 -15.14 29.35 28.85
N ASP A 519 -14.39 28.75 27.93
CA ASP A 519 -14.59 27.37 27.46
C ASP A 519 -13.97 26.32 28.39
N GLY A 520 -12.80 26.58 28.98
CA GLY A 520 -12.07 25.62 29.80
C GLY A 520 -11.31 24.56 28.99
N VAL A 521 -11.05 23.41 29.61
CA VAL A 521 -10.27 22.31 29.02
C VAL A 521 -11.13 21.50 28.07
N MET A 522 -10.72 21.45 26.80
CA MET A 522 -11.39 20.71 25.73
C MET A 522 -10.57 19.48 25.28
N PRO A 523 -11.14 18.52 24.53
CA PRO A 523 -10.43 17.30 24.12
C PRO A 523 -9.10 17.55 23.38
N GLN A 524 -9.03 18.59 22.54
CA GLN A 524 -7.78 18.95 21.83
C GLN A 524 -6.73 19.55 22.77
N THR A 525 -7.16 20.19 23.87
CA THR A 525 -6.26 20.66 24.92
C THR A 525 -5.63 19.47 25.64
N ILE A 526 -6.41 18.42 25.95
CA ILE A 526 -5.91 17.19 26.56
C ILE A 526 -4.90 16.50 25.63
N GLU A 527 -5.21 16.43 24.34
CA GLU A 527 -4.29 15.88 23.33
C GLU A 527 -2.98 16.69 23.26
N ALA A 528 -3.05 18.02 23.30
CA ALA A 528 -1.87 18.88 23.32
C ALA A 528 -0.99 18.65 24.57
N ILE A 529 -1.61 18.46 25.74
CA ILE A 529 -0.89 18.10 26.97
C ILE A 529 -0.17 16.76 26.80
N GLN A 530 -0.83 15.77 26.19
CA GLN A 530 -0.22 14.47 25.96
C GLN A 530 0.98 14.55 25.01
N HIS A 531 0.89 15.32 23.93
CA HIS A 531 2.03 15.54 23.01
C HIS A 531 3.19 16.27 23.68
N ALA A 532 2.90 17.31 24.48
CA ALA A 532 3.92 18.06 25.20
C ALA A 532 4.64 17.17 26.24
N LYS A 533 3.89 16.37 27.01
CA LYS A 533 4.45 15.41 27.97
C LYS A 533 5.28 14.33 27.27
N ALA A 534 4.79 13.80 26.14
CA ALA A 534 5.51 12.78 25.38
C ALA A 534 6.81 13.30 24.74
N ALA A 535 6.87 14.61 24.47
CA ALA A 535 8.06 15.28 23.95
C ALA A 535 9.00 15.81 25.06
N GLU A 536 8.62 15.65 26.34
CA GLU A 536 9.34 16.20 27.50
C GLU A 536 9.53 17.73 27.43
N SER A 537 8.64 18.43 26.72
CA SER A 537 8.68 19.89 26.61
C SER A 537 8.05 20.54 27.85
N MET A 538 8.64 21.65 28.32
CA MET A 538 8.09 22.39 29.45
C MET A 538 6.81 23.11 29.05
N ILE A 539 5.76 22.98 29.85
CA ILE A 539 4.44 23.59 29.58
C ILE A 539 4.32 24.93 30.28
N ILE A 540 3.88 25.96 29.57
CA ILE A 540 3.41 27.22 30.12
C ILE A 540 1.95 27.40 29.71
N VAL A 541 1.06 27.69 30.65
CA VAL A 541 -0.38 27.84 30.37
C VAL A 541 -0.73 29.32 30.21
N ALA A 542 -1.22 29.68 29.03
CA ALA A 542 -1.77 31.00 28.75
C ALA A 542 -3.31 30.94 28.84
N VAL A 543 -3.88 31.49 29.91
CA VAL A 543 -5.33 31.55 30.11
C VAL A 543 -5.88 32.75 29.35
N ASN A 544 -6.46 32.52 28.17
CA ASN A 544 -6.88 33.55 27.23
C ASN A 544 -8.33 34.02 27.47
N LYS A 545 -8.72 35.13 26.82
CA LYS A 545 -10.06 35.75 26.86
C LYS A 545 -10.48 36.30 28.23
N ILE A 546 -9.54 36.82 29.02
CA ILE A 546 -9.82 37.48 30.32
C ILE A 546 -10.62 38.78 30.19
N ASP A 547 -10.75 39.32 28.98
CA ASP A 547 -11.58 40.49 28.67
C ASP A 547 -13.09 40.22 28.73
N LYS A 548 -13.49 38.95 28.69
CA LYS A 548 -14.89 38.55 28.79
C LYS A 548 -15.41 38.57 30.23
N GLN A 549 -16.70 38.89 30.40
CA GLN A 549 -17.33 38.96 31.72
C GLN A 549 -17.54 37.59 32.37
N ASP A 550 -17.64 36.54 31.56
CA ASP A 550 -17.78 35.13 31.98
C ASP A 550 -16.43 34.40 32.14
N ALA A 551 -15.31 35.12 32.00
CA ALA A 551 -13.97 34.54 32.16
C ALA A 551 -13.73 34.05 33.59
N ASN A 552 -13.39 32.76 33.74
CA ASN A 552 -13.09 32.16 35.03
C ASN A 552 -11.75 31.41 35.02
N PRO A 553 -10.62 32.09 35.33
CA PRO A 553 -9.29 31.47 35.36
C PRO A 553 -9.15 30.35 36.41
N GLU A 554 -9.87 30.44 37.53
CA GLU A 554 -9.80 29.42 38.60
C GLU A 554 -10.43 28.10 38.16
N ARG A 555 -11.47 28.13 37.31
CA ARG A 555 -12.03 26.92 36.71
C ARG A 555 -11.00 26.20 35.85
N VAL A 556 -10.26 26.95 35.02
CA VAL A 556 -9.20 26.40 34.15
C VAL A 556 -8.10 25.75 34.97
N LYS A 557 -7.66 26.38 36.07
CA LYS A 557 -6.66 25.80 36.99
C LYS A 557 -7.14 24.46 37.58
N GLN A 558 -8.38 24.38 38.04
CA GLN A 558 -8.97 23.14 38.58
C GLN A 558 -9.05 22.03 37.54
N GLU A 559 -9.50 22.35 36.31
CA GLU A 559 -9.63 21.37 35.23
C GLU A 559 -8.25 20.85 34.76
N LEU A 560 -7.25 21.72 34.63
CA LEU A 560 -5.89 21.33 34.24
C LEU A 560 -5.15 20.54 35.33
N ALA A 561 -5.41 20.83 36.61
CA ALA A 561 -4.87 20.04 37.71
C ALA A 561 -5.29 18.56 37.64
N ASN A 562 -6.51 18.26 37.15
CA ASN A 562 -6.97 16.89 36.94
C ASN A 562 -6.16 16.15 35.85
N HIS A 563 -5.47 16.88 34.98
CA HIS A 563 -4.61 16.35 33.92
C HIS A 563 -3.12 16.44 34.28
N GLU A 564 -2.80 16.53 35.58
CA GLU A 564 -1.44 16.61 36.15
C GLU A 564 -0.66 17.85 35.67
N VAL A 565 -1.37 18.92 35.29
CA VAL A 565 -0.78 20.22 34.99
C VAL A 565 -1.07 21.12 36.19
N ILE A 566 -0.15 21.14 37.16
CA ILE A 566 -0.36 21.77 38.48
C ILE A 566 0.18 23.21 38.46
N PRO A 567 -0.64 24.22 38.81
CA PRO A 567 -0.19 25.60 38.88
C PRO A 567 0.90 25.85 39.95
N GLU A 568 1.84 26.76 39.67
CA GLU A 568 2.83 27.24 40.66
C GLU A 568 2.19 27.79 41.94
N ASP A 569 1.04 28.47 41.84
CA ASP A 569 0.28 28.98 43.00
C ASP A 569 -0.07 27.89 44.03
N TRP A 570 -0.20 26.65 43.57
CA TRP A 570 -0.55 25.47 44.38
C TRP A 570 0.68 24.61 44.71
N GLY A 571 1.88 25.10 44.42
CA GLY A 571 3.15 24.38 44.60
C GLY A 571 3.52 23.44 43.46
N GLY A 572 2.93 23.62 42.27
CA GLY A 572 3.31 22.92 41.05
C GLY A 572 4.49 23.57 40.32
N ASP A 573 4.78 23.08 39.12
CA ASP A 573 5.88 23.45 38.23
C ASP A 573 5.44 24.22 36.98
N VAL A 574 4.12 24.35 36.76
CA VAL A 574 3.57 24.99 35.56
C VAL A 574 3.11 26.42 35.85
N GLN A 575 3.63 27.36 35.06
CA GLN A 575 3.26 28.78 35.13
C GLN A 575 1.90 29.00 34.45
N PHE A 576 0.99 29.70 35.15
CA PHE A 576 -0.33 30.07 34.63
C PHE A 576 -0.42 31.59 34.49
N ILE A 577 -0.53 32.07 33.25
CA ILE A 577 -0.47 33.49 32.93
C ILE A 577 -1.81 33.91 32.30
N PRO A 578 -2.59 34.78 32.96
CA PRO A 578 -3.83 35.30 32.40
C PRO A 578 -3.54 36.32 31.30
N VAL A 579 -4.07 36.09 30.10
CA VAL A 579 -3.84 36.94 28.92
C VAL A 579 -5.14 37.29 28.20
N SER A 580 -5.16 38.43 27.51
CA SER A 580 -6.17 38.73 26.50
C SER A 580 -5.47 39.03 25.17
N ALA A 581 -5.66 38.13 24.21
CA ALA A 581 -5.17 38.30 22.85
C ALA A 581 -5.78 39.51 22.12
N LEU A 582 -6.94 40.01 22.57
CA LEU A 582 -7.63 41.13 21.94
C LEU A 582 -7.17 42.48 22.49
N THR A 583 -7.12 42.63 23.82
CA THR A 583 -6.71 43.89 24.46
C THR A 583 -5.20 44.02 24.60
N GLY A 584 -4.48 42.91 24.52
CA GLY A 584 -3.03 42.85 24.73
C GLY A 584 -2.60 42.67 26.18
N GLN A 585 -3.54 42.59 27.12
CA GLN A 585 -3.25 42.44 28.53
C GLN A 585 -2.52 41.11 28.82
N GLY A 586 -1.47 41.16 29.63
CA GLY A 586 -0.71 39.98 30.09
C GLY A 586 0.25 39.35 29.06
N ILE A 587 0.31 39.87 27.82
CA ILE A 587 1.20 39.32 26.79
C ILE A 587 2.67 39.64 27.08
N GLU A 588 2.96 40.82 27.63
CA GLU A 588 4.33 41.17 28.04
C GLU A 588 4.80 40.26 29.18
N ASP A 589 3.93 39.99 30.17
CA ASP A 589 4.20 39.06 31.26
C ASP A 589 4.44 37.64 30.74
N LEU A 590 3.68 37.18 29.73
CA LEU A 590 3.89 35.89 29.07
C LEU A 590 5.26 35.80 28.38
N LEU A 591 5.68 36.86 27.67
CA LEU A 591 6.99 36.90 27.00
C LEU A 591 8.14 36.93 28.01
N GLU A 592 7.96 37.64 29.13
CA GLU A 592 8.92 37.67 30.22
C GLU A 592 9.06 36.31 30.90
N ALA A 593 7.94 35.65 31.19
CA ALA A 593 7.92 34.30 31.75
C ALA A 593 8.63 33.26 30.86
N ILE A 594 8.39 33.30 29.55
CA ILE A 594 9.10 32.43 28.58
C ILE A 594 10.60 32.68 28.63
N SER A 595 11.01 33.95 28.69
CA SER A 595 12.43 34.33 28.73
C SER A 595 13.08 33.85 30.02
N ILE A 596 12.41 34.00 31.17
CA ILE A 596 12.88 33.50 32.47
C ILE A 596 12.98 31.98 32.46
N GLN A 597 11.97 31.29 31.93
CA GLN A 597 11.98 29.83 31.84
C GLN A 597 13.15 29.33 30.98
N ALA A 598 13.43 30.00 29.86
CA ALA A 598 14.56 29.68 29.00
C ALA A 598 15.93 29.89 29.69
N GLU A 599 16.06 30.92 30.53
CA GLU A 599 17.26 31.14 31.35
C GLU A 599 17.45 30.01 32.37
N VAL A 600 16.38 29.57 33.04
CA VAL A 600 16.41 28.45 34.00
C VAL A 600 16.81 27.12 33.33
N MET A 601 16.38 26.91 32.07
CA MET A 601 16.73 25.71 31.29
C MET A 601 18.17 25.72 30.75
N GLU A 602 18.89 26.86 30.84
CA GLU A 602 20.24 27.04 30.29
C GLU A 602 20.39 26.55 28.84
N LEU A 603 19.45 26.92 27.96
CA LEU A 603 19.45 26.48 26.56
C LEU A 603 20.74 26.90 25.82
N LYS A 604 21.51 25.91 25.35
CA LYS A 604 22.78 26.11 24.65
C LYS A 604 22.75 25.41 23.28
N ALA A 605 23.43 25.98 22.28
CA ALA A 605 23.80 25.30 21.05
C ALA A 605 25.15 25.80 20.52
N PRO A 606 25.90 24.96 19.80
CA PRO A 606 27.08 25.42 19.09
C PRO A 606 26.67 26.27 17.88
N GLU A 607 27.22 27.48 17.76
CA GLU A 607 27.06 28.33 16.57
C GLU A 607 28.00 27.90 15.43
N GLU A 608 29.20 27.44 15.79
CA GLU A 608 30.22 26.94 14.84
C GLU A 608 30.09 25.43 14.64
N GLY A 609 29.99 25.00 13.39
CA GLY A 609 29.88 23.59 13.01
C GLY A 609 29.00 23.37 11.78
N PRO A 610 28.89 22.12 11.30
CA PRO A 610 27.93 21.76 10.27
C PRO A 610 26.51 22.04 10.77
N ALA A 611 25.68 22.62 9.89
CA ALA A 611 24.31 22.94 10.26
C ALA A 611 23.48 21.66 10.43
N HIS A 612 22.80 21.55 11.57
CA HIS A 612 21.78 20.55 11.85
C HIS A 612 20.45 21.25 12.11
N GLY A 613 19.36 20.69 11.62
CA GLY A 613 18.03 21.27 11.82
C GLY A 613 16.91 20.31 11.48
N THR A 614 15.68 20.77 11.66
CA THR A 614 14.48 19.97 11.39
C THR A 614 13.58 20.69 10.39
N VAL A 615 13.05 19.95 9.42
CA VAL A 615 12.05 20.48 8.49
C VAL A 615 10.73 20.69 9.21
N ILE A 616 10.24 21.92 9.18
CA ILE A 616 8.91 22.27 9.68
C ILE A 616 7.85 21.94 8.63
N GLU A 617 8.03 22.48 7.42
CA GLU A 617 7.11 22.33 6.29
C GLU A 617 7.86 22.34 4.96
N ALA A 618 7.27 21.68 3.96
CA ALA A 618 7.80 21.62 2.61
C ALA A 618 6.70 21.87 1.57
N ARG A 619 6.97 22.76 0.61
CA ARG A 619 6.04 23.14 -0.46
C ARG A 619 6.72 23.20 -1.82
N LEU A 620 5.93 23.08 -2.88
CA LEU A 620 6.39 23.18 -4.25
C LEU A 620 5.83 24.45 -4.92
N ASP A 621 6.72 25.39 -5.27
CA ASP A 621 6.39 26.61 -5.99
C ASP A 621 6.82 26.48 -7.47
N LYS A 622 5.96 26.94 -8.39
CA LYS A 622 6.20 26.91 -9.84
C LYS A 622 7.39 27.78 -10.27
N GLY A 623 7.69 28.85 -9.53
CA GLY A 623 8.80 29.76 -9.86
C GLY A 623 10.09 29.47 -9.09
N ARG A 624 9.96 29.22 -7.79
CA ARG A 624 11.11 29.04 -6.88
C ARG A 624 11.58 27.58 -6.78
N GLY A 625 10.77 26.63 -7.27
CA GLY A 625 11.01 25.20 -7.12
C GLY A 625 10.58 24.72 -5.74
N THR A 626 11.35 23.77 -5.19
CA THR A 626 11.14 23.24 -3.84
C THR A 626 11.50 24.30 -2.80
N VAL A 627 10.54 24.66 -1.96
CA VAL A 627 10.72 25.58 -0.84
C VAL A 627 10.49 24.80 0.45
N VAL A 628 11.49 24.82 1.33
CA VAL A 628 11.44 24.05 2.58
C VAL A 628 11.73 24.97 3.74
N THR A 629 10.82 25.02 4.70
CA THR A 629 11.00 25.78 5.93
C THR A 629 11.69 24.88 6.95
N VAL A 630 12.88 25.27 7.38
CA VAL A 630 13.71 24.52 8.32
C VAL A 630 13.97 25.37 9.56
N LEU A 631 13.93 24.72 10.72
CA LEU A 631 14.45 25.29 11.96
C LEU A 631 15.87 24.79 12.18
N VAL A 632 16.85 25.70 12.17
CA VAL A 632 18.24 25.37 12.48
C VAL A 632 18.35 25.13 13.98
N GLN A 633 18.82 23.96 14.40
CA GLN A 633 19.00 23.60 15.80
C GLN A 633 20.44 23.83 16.26
N GLN A 634 21.42 23.50 15.41
CA GLN A 634 22.85 23.59 15.71
C GLN A 634 23.63 24.02 14.48
N GLY A 635 24.78 24.66 14.70
CA GLY A 635 25.65 25.18 13.64
C GLY A 635 25.06 26.37 12.90
N THR A 636 25.78 26.81 11.87
CA THR A 636 25.37 27.94 11.03
C THR A 636 25.19 27.47 9.60
N LEU A 637 23.98 27.65 9.05
CA LEU A 637 23.68 27.33 7.67
C LEU A 637 24.02 28.52 6.78
N ASN A 638 24.82 28.28 5.74
CA ASN A 638 25.25 29.31 4.80
C ASN A 638 24.67 29.10 3.40
N LYS A 639 24.56 30.20 2.67
CA LYS A 639 24.22 30.15 1.25
C LYS A 639 25.32 29.43 0.47
N GLY A 640 24.94 28.38 -0.25
CA GLY A 640 25.85 27.56 -1.06
C GLY A 640 26.25 26.24 -0.42
N ASP A 641 25.87 26.03 0.85
CA ASP A 641 26.08 24.77 1.56
C ASP A 641 25.30 23.63 0.91
N ILE A 642 25.84 22.43 1.06
CA ILE A 642 25.24 21.20 0.56
C ILE A 642 24.53 20.56 1.74
N VAL A 643 23.25 20.27 1.56
CA VAL A 643 22.39 19.74 2.62
C VAL A 643 21.76 18.44 2.16
N VAL A 644 21.62 17.53 3.11
CA VAL A 644 20.84 16.30 3.00
C VAL A 644 19.66 16.44 3.92
N VAL A 645 18.46 16.18 3.40
CA VAL A 645 17.20 16.28 4.14
C VAL A 645 16.39 15.03 3.87
N GLY A 646 16.33 14.14 4.85
CA GLY A 646 15.68 12.84 4.68
C GLY A 646 16.24 12.08 3.47
N GLN A 647 15.39 11.87 2.45
CA GLN A 647 15.72 11.19 1.18
C GLN A 647 16.17 12.14 0.06
N GLU A 648 16.11 13.45 0.29
CA GLU A 648 16.43 14.47 -0.70
C GLU A 648 17.78 15.13 -0.38
N TYR A 649 18.43 15.67 -1.40
CA TYR A 649 19.68 16.41 -1.21
C TYR A 649 19.68 17.64 -2.13
N GLY A 650 20.54 18.59 -1.82
CA GLY A 650 20.69 19.74 -2.69
C GLY A 650 21.67 20.76 -2.19
N ARG A 651 21.87 21.79 -3.01
CA ARG A 651 22.68 22.94 -2.66
C ARG A 651 21.77 24.11 -2.34
N VAL A 652 22.00 24.76 -1.21
CA VAL A 652 21.25 25.96 -0.80
C VAL A 652 21.51 27.09 -1.80
N ARG A 653 20.52 27.38 -2.65
CA ARG A 653 20.62 28.45 -3.67
C ARG A 653 20.36 29.82 -3.07
N ALA A 654 19.39 29.89 -2.18
CA ALA A 654 19.01 31.09 -1.46
C ALA A 654 18.27 30.69 -0.17
N MET A 655 18.38 31.55 0.82
CA MET A 655 17.71 31.45 2.11
C MET A 655 16.89 32.71 2.34
N PHE A 656 15.69 32.59 2.88
CA PHE A 656 14.83 33.72 3.21
C PHE A 656 14.32 33.60 4.64
N ASN A 657 14.11 34.74 5.28
CA ASN A 657 13.38 34.79 6.55
C ASN A 657 11.86 34.82 6.30
N GLU A 658 11.09 34.81 7.39
CA GLU A 658 9.62 34.90 7.37
C GLU A 658 9.07 36.15 6.66
N THR A 659 9.81 37.26 6.66
CA THR A 659 9.39 38.53 6.04
C THR A 659 9.72 38.59 4.55
N GLY A 660 10.38 37.56 4.01
CA GLY A 660 10.77 37.45 2.60
C GLY A 660 12.09 38.13 2.26
N GLU A 661 12.85 38.58 3.25
CA GLU A 661 14.18 39.12 3.09
C GLU A 661 15.22 37.99 2.94
N GLN A 662 16.23 38.22 2.11
CA GLN A 662 17.24 37.22 1.82
C GLN A 662 18.30 37.17 2.92
N LEU A 663 18.55 35.98 3.46
CA LEU A 663 19.60 35.69 4.44
C LEU A 663 20.83 35.06 3.76
N ASN A 664 22.02 35.42 4.25
CA ASN A 664 23.29 34.80 3.83
C ASN A 664 23.78 33.74 4.81
N HIS A 665 23.46 33.93 6.09
CA HIS A 665 23.85 33.08 7.22
C HIS A 665 22.62 32.91 8.12
N ALA A 666 22.43 31.72 8.68
CA ALA A 666 21.39 31.45 9.65
C ALA A 666 21.95 30.61 10.80
N GLY A 667 21.92 31.18 12.01
CA GLY A 667 22.39 30.50 13.22
C GLY A 667 21.30 29.66 13.90
N PRO A 668 21.62 29.06 15.05
CA PRO A 668 20.70 28.24 15.84
C PRO A 668 19.40 28.98 16.21
N SER A 669 18.32 28.21 16.36
CA SER A 669 16.96 28.67 16.68
C SER A 669 16.36 29.66 15.68
N THR A 670 16.91 29.78 14.47
CA THR A 670 16.39 30.67 13.43
C THR A 670 15.62 29.87 12.38
N PRO A 671 14.32 30.16 12.14
CA PRO A 671 13.57 29.55 11.06
C PRO A 671 13.96 30.16 9.71
N VAL A 672 14.15 29.33 8.69
CA VAL A 672 14.64 29.74 7.37
C VAL A 672 13.90 29.00 6.27
N GLU A 673 13.46 29.72 5.23
CA GLU A 673 13.03 29.12 3.97
C GLU A 673 14.24 28.83 3.07
N LEU A 674 14.48 27.55 2.80
CA LEU A 674 15.53 27.04 1.94
C LEU A 674 15.01 26.75 0.54
N LEU A 675 15.83 27.11 -0.46
CA LEU A 675 15.63 26.76 -1.86
C LEU A 675 16.80 25.93 -2.38
N GLY A 676 16.50 24.95 -3.24
CA GLY A 676 17.52 24.23 -4.03
C GLY A 676 17.67 22.74 -3.74
N LEU A 677 16.72 22.13 -3.05
CA LEU A 677 16.63 20.68 -2.88
C LEU A 677 16.12 20.00 -4.16
N SER A 678 16.51 18.74 -4.38
CA SER A 678 16.07 17.93 -5.53
C SER A 678 14.57 17.69 -5.57
N GLY A 679 13.95 17.53 -4.40
CA GLY A 679 12.54 17.23 -4.22
C GLY A 679 11.97 17.85 -2.95
N THR A 680 10.71 17.56 -2.66
CA THR A 680 10.05 17.95 -1.41
C THR A 680 10.31 16.87 -0.35
N PRO A 681 11.12 17.13 0.69
CA PRO A 681 11.32 16.18 1.78
C PRO A 681 10.04 15.98 2.59
N ALA A 682 10.02 14.95 3.45
CA ALA A 682 8.91 14.79 4.38
C ALA A 682 9.03 15.84 5.49
N ALA A 683 7.89 16.27 6.03
CA ALA A 683 7.87 17.22 7.11
C ALA A 683 8.27 16.52 8.43
N GLY A 684 9.20 17.12 9.18
CA GLY A 684 9.85 16.49 10.32
C GLY A 684 11.17 15.78 9.99
N ASP A 685 11.57 15.68 8.72
CA ASP A 685 12.89 15.14 8.37
C ASP A 685 14.02 16.01 8.93
N GLU A 686 15.10 15.37 9.34
CA GLU A 686 16.32 16.05 9.78
C GLU A 686 17.10 16.57 8.58
N LEU A 687 17.56 17.81 8.70
CA LEU A 687 18.50 18.46 7.81
C LEU A 687 19.90 18.35 8.39
N GLN A 688 20.83 17.89 7.58
CA GLN A 688 22.25 17.86 7.91
C GLN A 688 23.08 18.45 6.77
N ALA A 689 23.99 19.36 7.10
CA ALA A 689 24.98 19.87 6.17
C ALA A 689 26.02 18.78 5.86
N ALA A 690 26.22 18.51 4.58
CA ALA A 690 27.22 17.57 4.09
C ALA A 690 28.44 18.31 3.54
N PRO A 691 29.66 17.75 3.66
CA PRO A 691 30.88 18.39 3.17
C PRO A 691 30.95 18.45 1.63
N ASP A 692 30.42 17.44 0.94
CA ASP A 692 30.54 17.29 -0.52
C ASP A 692 29.21 16.87 -1.17
N ASP A 693 29.00 17.26 -2.44
CA ASP A 693 27.81 16.88 -3.23
C ASP A 693 27.72 15.37 -3.44
N ARG A 694 28.88 14.72 -3.57
CA ARG A 694 28.96 13.28 -3.82
C ARG A 694 28.47 12.48 -2.62
N THR A 695 28.93 12.83 -1.42
CA THR A 695 28.51 12.14 -0.19
C THR A 695 27.02 12.35 0.06
N ALA A 696 26.55 13.59 -0.10
CA ALA A 696 25.13 13.93 0.01
C ALA A 696 24.24 13.09 -0.91
N ARG A 697 24.64 12.94 -2.18
CA ARG A 697 23.92 12.12 -3.17
C ARG A 697 23.96 10.63 -2.84
N GLU A 698 25.09 10.11 -2.37
CA GLU A 698 25.22 8.68 -1.99
C GLU A 698 24.28 8.34 -0.82
N ILE A 699 24.22 9.20 0.20
CA ILE A 699 23.36 9.01 1.38
C ILE A 699 21.88 9.11 1.01
N ALA A 700 21.49 10.13 0.23
CA ALA A 700 20.11 10.28 -0.22
C ALA A 700 19.64 9.07 -1.06
N ASN A 701 20.47 8.59 -1.99
CA ASN A 701 20.16 7.40 -2.80
C ASN A 701 20.06 6.12 -1.96
N PHE A 702 20.92 5.99 -0.95
CA PHE A 702 20.87 4.87 -0.01
C PHE A 702 19.54 4.87 0.77
N ARG A 703 19.17 6.01 1.36
CA ARG A 703 17.89 6.19 2.07
C ARG A 703 16.68 5.96 1.17
N GLN A 704 16.72 6.44 -0.07
CA GLN A 704 15.64 6.24 -1.04
C GLN A 704 15.48 4.75 -1.41
N THR A 705 16.59 4.02 -1.55
CA THR A 705 16.57 2.58 -1.84
C THR A 705 15.99 1.81 -0.65
N LYS A 706 16.46 2.10 0.56
CA LYS A 706 15.95 1.51 1.81
C LYS A 706 14.46 1.76 2.00
N ALA A 707 14.01 3.01 1.83
CA ALA A 707 12.59 3.38 1.94
C ALA A 707 11.72 2.69 0.87
N ARG A 708 12.25 2.50 -0.34
CA ARG A 708 11.53 1.79 -1.42
C ARG A 708 11.39 0.31 -1.10
N GLU A 709 12.45 -0.33 -0.61
CA GLU A 709 12.42 -1.74 -0.20
C GLU A 709 11.43 -1.98 0.94
N GLN A 710 11.44 -1.12 1.97
CA GLN A 710 10.47 -1.18 3.07
C GLN A 710 9.03 -1.02 2.59
N LYS A 711 8.76 -0.05 1.70
CA LYS A 711 7.42 0.13 1.11
C LYS A 711 6.97 -1.10 0.31
N MET A 712 7.87 -1.71 -0.46
CA MET A 712 7.56 -2.93 -1.22
C MET A 712 7.28 -4.12 -0.29
N ALA A 713 8.02 -4.26 0.80
CA ALA A 713 7.78 -5.29 1.81
C ALA A 713 6.41 -5.11 2.49
N GLN A 714 6.08 -3.87 2.91
CA GLN A 714 4.77 -3.55 3.51
C GLN A 714 3.61 -3.79 2.53
N GLN A 715 3.77 -3.43 1.25
CA GLN A 715 2.75 -3.68 0.24
C GLN A 715 2.54 -5.17 -0.05
N GLN A 716 3.59 -5.99 0.01
CA GLN A 716 3.46 -7.45 -0.15
C GLN A 716 2.72 -8.07 1.03
N ALA A 717 3.02 -7.64 2.26
CA ALA A 717 2.30 -8.07 3.45
C ALA A 717 0.81 -7.68 3.38
N ALA A 718 0.52 -6.41 3.10
CA ALA A 718 -0.86 -5.92 3.02
C ALA A 718 -1.69 -6.59 1.90
N LYS A 719 -1.08 -6.96 0.77
CA LYS A 719 -1.77 -7.68 -0.31
C LYS A 719 -2.15 -9.10 0.07
N LEU A 720 -1.35 -9.77 0.89
CA LEU A 720 -1.68 -11.11 1.39
C LEU A 720 -2.87 -11.04 2.33
N ASP A 721 -2.86 -10.09 3.27
CA ASP A 721 -3.99 -9.83 4.18
C ASP A 721 -5.25 -9.44 3.40
N GLU A 722 -5.15 -8.60 2.38
CA GLU A 722 -6.30 -8.21 1.54
C GLU A 722 -6.87 -9.38 0.73
N MET A 723 -6.05 -10.37 0.35
CA MET A 723 -6.55 -11.60 -0.29
C MET A 723 -7.34 -12.48 0.67
N PHE A 724 -6.94 -12.55 1.94
CA PHE A 724 -7.69 -13.27 2.96
C PHE A 724 -9.00 -12.55 3.31
N ASN A 725 -8.96 -11.23 3.50
CA ASN A 725 -10.16 -10.46 3.84
C ASN A 725 -11.19 -10.45 2.69
N LYS A 726 -10.76 -10.42 1.42
CA LYS A 726 -11.68 -10.56 0.26
C LYS A 726 -12.35 -11.94 0.16
N MET A 727 -11.83 -12.93 0.87
CA MET A 727 -12.43 -14.27 0.93
C MET A 727 -13.41 -14.41 2.11
N GLU A 728 -13.24 -13.62 3.18
CA GLU A 728 -14.06 -13.64 4.39
C GLU A 728 -15.19 -12.60 4.39
N GLU A 729 -14.93 -11.39 3.92
CA GLU A 729 -15.87 -10.28 3.87
C GLU A 729 -16.33 -10.09 2.42
N GLY A 730 -17.65 -9.97 2.21
CA GLY A 730 -18.24 -9.70 0.89
C GLY A 730 -17.71 -8.40 0.25
N ASP A 731 -18.15 -8.06 -0.97
CA ASP A 731 -17.67 -6.89 -1.72
C ASP A 731 -17.78 -5.57 -0.94
N VAL A 732 -16.73 -5.22 -0.18
CA VAL A 732 -16.61 -3.93 0.51
C VAL A 732 -16.40 -2.86 -0.56
N LYS A 733 -17.29 -1.85 -0.57
CA LYS A 733 -17.18 -0.74 -1.53
C LYS A 733 -15.96 0.10 -1.18
N THR A 734 -15.11 0.35 -2.17
CA THR A 734 -13.90 1.17 -1.98
C THR A 734 -14.08 2.51 -2.68
N LEU A 735 -13.85 3.61 -1.96
CA LEU A 735 -13.79 4.94 -2.52
C LEU A 735 -12.32 5.32 -2.75
N ASN A 736 -11.91 5.35 -4.00
CA ASN A 736 -10.54 5.73 -4.38
C ASN A 736 -10.40 7.25 -4.43
N VAL A 737 -9.35 7.78 -3.82
CA VAL A 737 -9.09 9.22 -3.76
C VAL A 737 -7.63 9.51 -4.11
N VAL A 738 -7.41 10.55 -4.91
CA VAL A 738 -6.09 11.11 -5.20
C VAL A 738 -6.02 12.51 -4.59
N ILE A 739 -5.01 12.74 -3.74
CA ILE A 739 -4.89 13.97 -2.95
C ILE A 739 -3.68 14.76 -3.44
N LYS A 740 -3.91 16.04 -3.75
CA LYS A 740 -2.85 17.03 -4.02
C LYS A 740 -3.02 18.19 -3.07
N GLY A 741 -1.97 18.53 -2.34
CA GLY A 741 -1.97 19.65 -1.39
C GLY A 741 -0.86 20.64 -1.71
N ASP A 742 -0.93 21.83 -1.14
CA ASP A 742 0.06 22.88 -1.28
C ASP A 742 1.33 22.61 -0.48
N VAL A 743 1.18 22.08 0.73
CA VAL A 743 2.27 21.70 1.64
C VAL A 743 2.18 20.23 2.04
N HIS A 744 3.31 19.65 2.46
CA HIS A 744 3.38 18.24 2.85
C HIS A 744 2.50 17.91 4.05
N GLY A 745 2.51 18.73 5.11
CA GLY A 745 1.75 18.44 6.31
C GLY A 745 0.22 18.41 6.05
N SER A 746 -0.29 19.26 5.16
CA SER A 746 -1.72 19.26 4.82
C SER A 746 -2.13 17.99 4.07
N VAL A 747 -1.27 17.47 3.19
CA VAL A 747 -1.52 16.20 2.49
C VAL A 747 -1.56 15.03 3.47
N GLU A 748 -0.66 15.01 4.44
CA GLU A 748 -0.61 14.03 5.52
C GLU A 748 -1.89 14.07 6.38
N ALA A 749 -2.26 15.27 6.84
CA ALA A 749 -3.45 15.49 7.67
C ALA A 749 -4.75 15.10 6.94
N VAL A 750 -4.90 15.48 5.66
CA VAL A 750 -6.05 15.09 4.84
C VAL A 750 -6.06 13.58 4.62
N SER A 751 -4.91 12.96 4.33
CA SER A 751 -4.83 11.51 4.14
C SER A 751 -5.25 10.75 5.40
N GLN A 752 -4.75 11.14 6.58
CA GLN A 752 -5.14 10.51 7.85
C GLN A 752 -6.61 10.78 8.19
N GLY A 753 -7.10 12.02 7.97
CA GLY A 753 -8.49 12.37 8.19
C GLY A 753 -9.44 11.53 7.35
N LEU A 754 -9.12 11.33 6.07
CA LEU A 754 -9.89 10.47 5.17
C LEU A 754 -9.81 8.98 5.55
N GLN A 755 -8.66 8.51 6.01
CA GLN A 755 -8.53 7.12 6.49
C GLN A 755 -9.38 6.88 7.75
N LYS A 756 -9.44 7.83 8.68
CA LYS A 756 -10.28 7.76 9.89
C LYS A 756 -11.78 7.70 9.59
N LEU A 757 -12.23 8.18 8.43
CA LEU A 757 -13.63 8.07 7.99
C LEU A 757 -13.99 6.68 7.46
N SER A 758 -13.01 5.79 7.23
CA SER A 758 -13.30 4.45 6.68
C SER A 758 -14.13 3.62 7.65
N THR A 759 -15.16 2.97 7.12
CA THR A 759 -16.02 2.03 7.85
C THR A 759 -15.93 0.64 7.24
N ASP A 760 -16.48 -0.36 7.91
CA ASP A 760 -16.50 -1.75 7.44
C ASP A 760 -17.28 -1.90 6.11
N MET A 761 -18.25 -1.01 5.86
CA MET A 761 -19.09 -1.03 4.66
C MET A 761 -18.48 -0.25 3.49
N VAL A 762 -17.81 0.88 3.76
CA VAL A 762 -17.17 1.72 2.76
C VAL A 762 -15.78 2.10 3.21
N LYS A 763 -14.77 1.64 2.48
CA LYS A 763 -13.36 1.89 2.78
C LYS A 763 -12.81 2.99 1.87
N VAL A 764 -12.21 4.03 2.46
CA VAL A 764 -11.55 5.08 1.70
C VAL A 764 -10.11 4.67 1.42
N ARG A 765 -9.70 4.67 0.15
CA ARG A 765 -8.37 4.30 -0.29
C ARG A 765 -7.68 5.49 -0.96
N VAL A 766 -6.61 5.96 -0.33
CA VAL A 766 -5.73 6.98 -0.92
C VAL A 766 -4.79 6.30 -1.91
N VAL A 767 -5.03 6.49 -3.21
CA VAL A 767 -4.24 5.84 -4.29
C VAL A 767 -2.92 6.57 -4.52
N GLY A 768 -2.95 7.89 -4.42
CA GLY A 768 -1.78 8.74 -4.57
C GLY A 768 -1.94 10.02 -3.77
N SER A 769 -0.88 10.43 -3.11
CA SER A 769 -0.78 11.68 -2.39
C SER A 769 0.48 12.42 -2.84
N GLY A 770 0.41 13.74 -2.99
CA GLY A 770 1.56 14.53 -3.41
C GLY A 770 1.41 16.01 -3.14
N VAL A 771 2.56 16.69 -3.12
CA VAL A 771 2.64 18.14 -2.90
C VAL A 771 2.74 18.86 -4.24
N GLY A 772 2.07 20.00 -4.35
CA GLY A 772 2.03 20.85 -5.54
C GLY A 772 0.71 20.78 -6.33
N GLY A 773 0.69 21.51 -7.45
CA GLY A 773 -0.45 21.54 -8.36
C GLY A 773 -0.80 20.17 -8.94
N ILE A 774 -2.03 20.04 -9.44
CA ILE A 774 -2.49 18.80 -10.07
C ILE A 774 -1.91 18.72 -11.50
N ASN A 775 -1.15 17.66 -11.76
CA ASN A 775 -0.46 17.41 -13.02
C ASN A 775 -1.23 16.43 -13.92
N GLU A 776 -0.77 16.29 -15.16
CA GLU A 776 -1.34 15.35 -16.13
C GLU A 776 -1.25 13.88 -15.65
N THR A 777 -0.12 13.51 -15.04
CA THR A 777 0.10 12.18 -14.47
C THR A 777 -0.91 11.83 -13.38
N ASP A 778 -1.28 12.83 -12.56
CA ASP A 778 -2.25 12.64 -11.47
C ASP A 778 -3.66 12.44 -12.04
N ALA A 779 -4.03 13.20 -13.08
CA ALA A 779 -5.29 13.03 -13.78
C ALA A 779 -5.36 11.66 -14.50
N GLN A 780 -4.26 11.20 -15.09
CA GLN A 780 -4.21 9.86 -15.69
C GLN A 780 -4.33 8.75 -14.65
N LEU A 781 -3.69 8.90 -13.49
CA LEU A 781 -3.79 7.96 -12.38
C LEU A 781 -5.21 7.90 -11.81
N ALA A 782 -5.86 9.05 -11.66
CA ALA A 782 -7.24 9.14 -11.23
C ALA A 782 -8.19 8.44 -12.23
N ALA A 783 -7.98 8.65 -13.53
CA ALA A 783 -8.73 7.96 -14.59
C ALA A 783 -8.52 6.45 -14.62
N ALA A 784 -7.33 5.96 -14.27
CA ALA A 784 -7.04 4.53 -14.28
C ALA A 784 -7.61 3.79 -13.05
N SER A 785 -7.86 4.52 -11.96
CA SER A 785 -8.30 3.95 -10.68
C SER A 785 -9.72 4.36 -10.29
N ASP A 786 -10.47 5.01 -11.19
CA ASP A 786 -11.77 5.65 -10.94
C ASP A 786 -11.78 6.42 -9.61
N ALA A 787 -10.77 7.26 -9.42
CA ALA A 787 -10.54 7.99 -8.18
C ALA A 787 -11.01 9.44 -8.27
N ILE A 788 -11.59 9.94 -7.17
CA ILE A 788 -11.91 11.37 -7.03
C ILE A 788 -10.62 12.16 -6.82
N LEU A 789 -10.46 13.25 -7.57
CA LEU A 789 -9.27 14.07 -7.51
C LEU A 789 -9.53 15.27 -6.58
N ILE A 790 -8.81 15.32 -5.47
CA ILE A 790 -8.95 16.34 -4.44
C ILE A 790 -7.75 17.27 -4.46
N GLY A 791 -7.99 18.56 -4.69
CA GLY A 791 -7.00 19.63 -4.58
C GLY A 791 -7.21 20.46 -3.32
N PHE A 792 -6.29 20.36 -2.37
CA PHE A 792 -6.28 21.16 -1.15
C PHE A 792 -5.37 22.38 -1.32
N ASN A 793 -5.96 23.57 -1.36
CA ASN A 793 -5.28 24.84 -1.61
C ASN A 793 -4.44 24.89 -2.91
N VAL A 794 -4.67 23.95 -3.83
CA VAL A 794 -3.98 23.85 -5.12
C VAL A 794 -4.96 23.83 -6.28
N ARG A 795 -4.45 24.14 -7.48
CA ARG A 795 -5.22 24.12 -8.72
C ARG A 795 -4.60 23.17 -9.74
N ALA A 796 -5.42 22.72 -10.68
CA ALA A 796 -4.95 21.94 -11.81
C ALA A 796 -4.29 22.82 -12.88
N ASP A 797 -3.21 22.29 -13.42
CA ASP A 797 -2.49 22.87 -14.55
C ASP A 797 -3.28 22.77 -15.85
N ASN A 798 -2.93 23.60 -16.82
CA ASN A 798 -3.66 23.64 -18.10
C ASN A 798 -3.63 22.30 -18.84
N ALA A 799 -2.55 21.52 -18.73
CA ALA A 799 -2.47 20.17 -19.28
C ALA A 799 -3.42 19.21 -18.55
N ALA A 800 -3.41 19.21 -17.22
CA ALA A 800 -4.29 18.38 -16.41
C ALA A 800 -5.78 18.68 -16.67
N ARG A 801 -6.16 19.97 -16.77
CA ARG A 801 -7.57 20.35 -17.04
C ARG A 801 -8.10 19.81 -18.36
N LYS A 802 -7.26 19.70 -19.39
CA LYS A 802 -7.67 19.10 -20.67
C LYS A 802 -8.00 17.62 -20.50
N VAL A 803 -7.14 16.86 -19.83
CA VAL A 803 -7.36 15.43 -19.55
C VAL A 803 -8.59 15.22 -18.65
N ILE A 804 -8.77 16.08 -17.65
CA ILE A 804 -9.94 16.07 -16.77
C ILE A 804 -11.23 16.26 -17.58
N ALA A 805 -11.27 17.25 -18.47
CA ALA A 805 -12.45 17.52 -19.30
C ALA A 805 -12.69 16.43 -20.36
N GLU A 806 -11.63 15.88 -20.95
CA GLU A 806 -11.71 14.83 -21.97
C GLU A 806 -12.21 13.50 -21.39
N LYS A 807 -11.76 13.15 -20.19
CA LYS A 807 -12.13 11.90 -19.52
C LYS A 807 -13.32 12.03 -18.57
N GLY A 808 -13.80 13.24 -18.30
CA GLY A 808 -14.90 13.50 -17.38
C GLY A 808 -14.58 13.18 -15.93
N LEU A 809 -13.38 13.53 -15.45
CA LEU A 809 -12.95 13.24 -14.08
C LEU A 809 -13.55 14.24 -13.08
N ASP A 810 -13.96 13.73 -11.91
CA ASP A 810 -14.43 14.55 -10.82
C ASP A 810 -13.26 15.17 -10.06
N VAL A 811 -13.13 16.50 -10.16
CA VAL A 811 -12.11 17.29 -9.46
C VAL A 811 -12.79 18.23 -8.49
N GLN A 812 -12.41 18.13 -7.21
CA GLN A 812 -12.91 18.97 -6.14
C GLN A 812 -11.78 19.79 -5.54
N TYR A 813 -12.03 21.08 -5.33
CA TYR A 813 -11.06 21.99 -4.76
C TYR A 813 -11.55 22.49 -3.41
N PHE A 814 -10.70 22.37 -2.40
CA PHE A 814 -11.00 22.81 -1.05
C PHE A 814 -9.91 23.72 -0.53
N SER A 815 -10.32 24.68 0.30
CA SER A 815 -9.41 25.52 1.07
C SER A 815 -9.55 25.30 2.58
N ILE A 816 -10.54 24.51 3.00
CA ILE A 816 -10.83 24.18 4.40
C ILE A 816 -11.01 22.66 4.48
N ILE A 817 -10.33 22.04 5.46
CA ILE A 817 -10.31 20.57 5.59
C ILE A 817 -11.68 20.00 5.99
N TYR A 818 -12.50 20.73 6.74
CA TYR A 818 -13.86 20.30 7.12
C TYR A 818 -14.78 20.13 5.91
N ASP A 819 -14.80 21.11 5.01
CA ASP A 819 -15.62 21.05 3.79
C ASP A 819 -15.25 19.81 2.95
N LEU A 820 -13.96 19.48 2.91
CA LEU A 820 -13.45 18.29 2.24
C LEU A 820 -13.99 17.01 2.92
N LEU A 821 -13.82 16.89 4.24
CA LEU A 821 -14.28 15.71 5.00
C LEU A 821 -15.80 15.54 4.89
N ASP A 822 -16.57 16.62 4.94
CA ASP A 822 -18.02 16.61 4.81
C ASP A 822 -18.48 16.16 3.42
N VAL A 823 -17.83 16.64 2.36
CA VAL A 823 -18.15 16.23 0.98
C VAL A 823 -17.82 14.77 0.76
N VAL A 824 -16.69 14.28 1.28
CA VAL A 824 -16.34 12.86 1.18
C VAL A 824 -17.28 12.00 2.01
N THR A 825 -17.67 12.43 3.22
CA THR A 825 -18.68 11.76 4.05
C THR A 825 -20.01 11.67 3.29
N LYS A 826 -20.46 12.74 2.63
CA LYS A 826 -21.66 12.72 1.78
C LYS A 826 -21.51 11.78 0.59
N ALA A 827 -20.35 11.75 -0.07
CA ALA A 827 -20.08 10.81 -1.16
C ALA A 827 -20.17 9.36 -0.67
N MET A 828 -19.58 9.05 0.49
CA MET A 828 -19.67 7.74 1.13
C MET A 828 -21.12 7.36 1.48
N THR A 829 -21.93 8.29 2.03
CA THR A 829 -23.36 8.02 2.28
C THR A 829 -24.13 7.71 0.99
N GLY A 830 -23.73 8.31 -0.14
CA GLY A 830 -24.33 8.04 -1.45
C GLY A 830 -23.99 6.66 -2.02
N MET A 831 -22.87 6.05 -1.58
CA MET A 831 -22.46 4.71 -2.01
C MET A 831 -23.10 3.59 -1.17
N LEU A 832 -23.62 3.92 0.02
CA LEU A 832 -24.32 2.98 0.87
C LEU A 832 -25.64 2.56 0.25
N GLU A 833 -25.96 1.28 0.38
CA GLU A 833 -27.23 0.75 -0.10
C GLU A 833 -28.36 1.20 0.84
N PRO A 834 -29.49 1.65 0.31
CA PRO A 834 -30.63 2.04 1.14
C PRO A 834 -31.10 0.85 1.98
N VAL A 835 -31.24 1.06 3.28
CA VAL A 835 -31.75 0.04 4.20
C VAL A 835 -33.27 0.15 4.25
N TYR A 836 -33.95 -0.95 3.95
CA TYR A 836 -35.41 -1.04 4.10
C TYR A 836 -35.75 -1.34 5.55
N ARG A 837 -36.64 -0.54 6.13
CA ARG A 837 -37.27 -0.85 7.42
C ARG A 837 -38.73 -1.18 7.18
N ASP A 838 -39.17 -2.29 7.75
CA ASP A 838 -40.57 -2.68 7.76
C ASP A 838 -41.30 -1.86 8.83
N GLU A 839 -42.21 -0.99 8.41
CA GLU A 839 -43.11 -0.25 9.30
C GLU A 839 -44.50 -0.88 9.26
N ILE A 840 -45.02 -1.27 10.42
CA ILE A 840 -46.31 -1.97 10.51
C ILE A 840 -47.43 -0.92 10.33
N ILE A 841 -48.24 -1.09 9.28
CA ILE A 841 -49.37 -0.18 8.99
C ILE A 841 -50.63 -0.65 9.70
N GLY A 842 -50.84 -1.96 9.82
CA GLY A 842 -52.05 -2.50 10.42
C GLY A 842 -51.98 -3.98 10.74
N LEU A 843 -52.82 -4.39 11.68
CA LEU A 843 -52.94 -5.74 12.19
C LEU A 843 -54.39 -6.19 12.10
N ALA A 844 -54.65 -7.30 11.43
CA ALA A 844 -55.97 -7.90 11.28
C ALA A 844 -56.00 -9.31 11.88
N ARG A 845 -56.97 -9.59 12.73
CA ARG A 845 -57.15 -10.93 13.33
C ARG A 845 -58.13 -11.74 12.50
N VAL A 846 -57.79 -12.98 12.20
CA VAL A 846 -58.66 -13.92 11.49
C VAL A 846 -59.67 -14.51 12.47
N ASP A 847 -60.96 -14.28 12.22
CA ASP A 847 -62.04 -14.84 13.03
C ASP A 847 -62.59 -16.15 12.41
N ASP A 848 -62.77 -16.19 11.09
CA ASP A 848 -63.26 -17.38 10.36
C ASP A 848 -62.60 -17.53 8.98
N VAL A 849 -62.65 -18.72 8.38
CA VAL A 849 -62.05 -18.99 7.06
C VAL A 849 -63.09 -19.57 6.10
N PHE A 850 -63.20 -18.97 4.92
CA PHE A 850 -64.17 -19.31 3.88
C PHE A 850 -63.46 -19.80 2.63
N ARG A 851 -64.05 -20.78 1.93
CA ARG A 851 -63.45 -21.32 0.70
C ARG A 851 -64.12 -20.74 -0.54
N SER A 852 -63.34 -20.05 -1.37
CA SER A 852 -63.78 -19.46 -2.64
C SER A 852 -63.26 -20.26 -3.83
N PRO A 853 -64.10 -20.56 -4.84
CA PRO A 853 -63.67 -21.26 -6.06
C PRO A 853 -62.61 -20.51 -6.86
N LYS A 854 -62.55 -19.18 -6.73
CA LYS A 854 -61.70 -18.30 -7.55
C LYS A 854 -60.39 -17.91 -6.86
N PHE A 855 -60.40 -17.74 -5.54
CA PHE A 855 -59.29 -17.15 -4.76
C PHE A 855 -58.76 -18.07 -3.64
N GLY A 856 -59.20 -19.34 -3.59
CA GLY A 856 -58.77 -20.26 -2.54
C GLY A 856 -59.40 -19.94 -1.18
N ASP A 857 -58.62 -20.03 -0.11
CA ASP A 857 -59.10 -19.78 1.25
C ASP A 857 -59.06 -18.27 1.54
N ILE A 858 -60.22 -17.71 1.88
CA ILE A 858 -60.43 -16.31 2.22
C ILE A 858 -60.62 -16.22 3.73
N ALA A 859 -59.75 -15.48 4.38
CA ALA A 859 -59.84 -15.18 5.80
C ALA A 859 -60.87 -14.07 6.04
N GLY A 860 -61.90 -14.34 6.84
CA GLY A 860 -62.75 -13.31 7.43
C GLY A 860 -62.02 -12.70 8.61
N CYS A 861 -61.60 -11.45 8.47
CA CYS A 861 -60.74 -10.76 9.42
C CYS A 861 -61.38 -9.50 9.99
N LEU A 862 -61.10 -9.23 11.26
CA LEU A 862 -61.34 -7.94 11.90
C LEU A 862 -60.03 -7.17 11.99
N VAL A 863 -59.99 -5.96 11.44
CA VAL A 863 -58.81 -5.08 11.59
C VAL A 863 -58.80 -4.57 13.04
N VAL A 864 -57.80 -4.97 13.82
CA VAL A 864 -57.67 -4.62 15.24
C VAL A 864 -57.02 -3.24 15.37
N GLU A 865 -55.92 -3.03 14.65
CA GLU A 865 -55.13 -1.80 14.70
C GLU A 865 -54.70 -1.36 13.30
N GLY A 866 -54.62 -0.04 13.10
CA GLY A 866 -54.11 0.54 11.87
C GLY A 866 -55.02 0.35 10.64
N THR A 867 -54.40 0.23 9.46
CA THR A 867 -55.12 0.07 8.19
C THR A 867 -54.53 -1.05 7.34
N VAL A 868 -55.41 -1.85 6.72
CA VAL A 868 -55.01 -2.91 5.79
C VAL A 868 -55.09 -2.36 4.38
N LYS A 869 -53.95 -2.22 3.70
CA LYS A 869 -53.86 -1.83 2.29
C LYS A 869 -53.64 -3.05 1.40
N ARG A 870 -54.31 -3.10 0.25
CA ARG A 870 -54.23 -4.24 -0.68
C ARG A 870 -52.84 -4.49 -1.27
N ASN A 871 -52.07 -3.45 -1.55
CA ASN A 871 -50.80 -3.57 -2.30
C ASN A 871 -49.58 -3.78 -1.39
N ASN A 872 -49.77 -3.78 -0.07
CA ASN A 872 -48.69 -3.89 0.88
C ASN A 872 -48.38 -5.36 1.19
N PRO A 873 -47.10 -5.70 1.42
CA PRO A 873 -46.72 -7.03 1.85
C PRO A 873 -47.31 -7.33 3.24
N ILE A 874 -47.52 -8.62 3.49
CA ILE A 874 -48.11 -9.13 4.71
C ILE A 874 -47.29 -10.26 5.33
N ARG A 875 -47.44 -10.42 6.63
CA ARG A 875 -46.97 -11.53 7.44
C ARG A 875 -48.18 -12.16 8.14
N VAL A 876 -48.30 -13.48 8.08
CA VAL A 876 -49.29 -14.25 8.83
C VAL A 876 -48.60 -14.85 10.04
N LEU A 877 -49.10 -14.53 11.23
CA LEU A 877 -48.60 -14.95 12.52
C LEU A 877 -49.58 -15.91 13.19
N ARG A 878 -49.04 -16.94 13.82
CA ARG A 878 -49.76 -17.89 14.68
C ARG A 878 -49.02 -17.96 15.99
N ASP A 879 -49.70 -17.66 17.10
CA ASP A 879 -49.06 -17.58 18.43
C ASP A 879 -47.80 -16.68 18.46
N ASN A 880 -47.85 -15.54 17.75
CA ASN A 880 -46.74 -14.59 17.56
C ASN A 880 -45.52 -15.12 16.78
N VAL A 881 -45.66 -16.26 16.08
CA VAL A 881 -44.62 -16.80 15.19
C VAL A 881 -45.03 -16.57 13.74
N VAL A 882 -44.12 -16.02 12.92
CA VAL A 882 -44.37 -15.81 11.48
C VAL A 882 -44.44 -17.17 10.78
N VAL A 883 -45.63 -17.51 10.29
CA VAL A 883 -45.92 -18.77 9.57
C VAL A 883 -45.75 -18.57 8.06
N TYR A 884 -46.08 -17.40 7.55
CA TYR A 884 -46.02 -17.10 6.13
C TYR A 884 -45.75 -15.61 5.87
N GLU A 885 -44.92 -15.32 4.86
CA GLU A 885 -44.73 -13.98 4.32
C GLU A 885 -45.19 -13.95 2.86
N GLY A 886 -45.94 -12.91 2.48
CA GLY A 886 -46.44 -12.81 1.12
C GLY A 886 -47.17 -11.50 0.83
N GLU A 887 -48.06 -11.54 -0.15
CA GLU A 887 -48.86 -10.40 -0.59
C GLU A 887 -50.34 -10.77 -0.58
N LEU A 888 -51.21 -9.76 -0.50
CA LEU A 888 -52.65 -9.95 -0.62
C LEU A 888 -53.06 -10.19 -2.07
N GLU A 889 -53.83 -11.25 -2.30
CA GLU A 889 -54.44 -11.53 -3.60
C GLU A 889 -55.72 -10.69 -3.79
N SER A 890 -56.53 -10.60 -2.73
CA SER A 890 -57.76 -9.82 -2.73
C SER A 890 -58.07 -9.24 -1.36
N LEU A 891 -58.56 -8.00 -1.32
CA LEU A 891 -59.11 -7.36 -0.13
C LEU A 891 -60.55 -6.93 -0.45
N ARG A 892 -61.50 -7.50 0.28
CA ARG A 892 -62.93 -7.32 0.01
C ARG A 892 -63.68 -6.93 1.26
N ARG A 893 -64.71 -6.12 1.10
CA ARG A 893 -65.70 -5.87 2.15
C ARG A 893 -67.07 -6.29 1.60
N PHE A 894 -67.67 -7.30 2.22
CA PHE A 894 -68.88 -7.95 1.71
C PHE A 894 -68.73 -8.45 0.26
N LYS A 895 -69.21 -7.67 -0.72
CA LYS A 895 -69.16 -8.00 -2.15
C LYS A 895 -68.25 -7.08 -2.97
N ASP A 896 -67.75 -6.01 -2.37
CA ASP A 896 -67.00 -4.97 -3.04
C ASP A 896 -65.49 -5.17 -2.83
N ASP A 897 -64.70 -5.00 -3.89
CA ASP A 897 -63.23 -4.94 -3.80
C ASP A 897 -62.83 -3.56 -3.28
N VAL A 898 -62.08 -3.52 -2.18
CA VAL A 898 -61.68 -2.27 -1.51
C VAL A 898 -60.16 -2.17 -1.46
N ASN A 899 -59.61 -0.97 -1.63
CA ASN A 899 -58.16 -0.75 -1.62
C ASN A 899 -57.58 -0.65 -0.20
N GLU A 900 -58.36 -0.15 0.76
CA GLU A 900 -57.96 0.04 2.15
C GLU A 900 -59.12 -0.24 3.12
N VAL A 901 -58.81 -0.79 4.29
CA VAL A 901 -59.78 -1.05 5.35
C VAL A 901 -59.22 -0.51 6.67
N ASN A 902 -60.03 0.28 7.38
CA ASN A 902 -59.66 0.90 8.65
C ASN A 902 -59.95 -0.01 9.85
N ALA A 903 -59.23 0.23 10.96
CA ALA A 903 -59.45 -0.42 12.24
C ALA A 903 -60.92 -0.45 12.67
N GLY A 904 -61.32 -1.56 13.29
CA GLY A 904 -62.69 -1.82 13.76
C GLY A 904 -63.67 -2.29 12.67
N THR A 905 -63.22 -2.50 11.43
CA THR A 905 -64.07 -2.95 10.33
C THR A 905 -63.75 -4.40 9.93
N GLU A 906 -64.80 -5.19 9.68
CA GLU A 906 -64.68 -6.55 9.13
C GLU A 906 -64.35 -6.52 7.64
N CYS A 907 -63.42 -7.37 7.22
CA CYS A 907 -63.01 -7.53 5.83
C CYS A 907 -62.68 -8.99 5.49
N GLY A 908 -62.80 -9.33 4.22
CA GLY A 908 -62.34 -10.60 3.66
C GLY A 908 -60.98 -10.41 3.01
N ILE A 909 -59.99 -11.17 3.49
CA ILE A 909 -58.60 -11.12 3.05
C ILE A 909 -58.25 -12.45 2.37
N GLY A 910 -57.88 -12.40 1.09
CA GLY A 910 -57.34 -13.56 0.36
C GLY A 910 -55.82 -13.44 0.28
N VAL A 911 -55.09 -14.46 0.76
CA VAL A 911 -53.62 -14.49 0.75
C VAL A 911 -53.13 -15.27 -0.47
N LYS A 912 -52.24 -14.66 -1.24
CA LYS A 912 -51.71 -15.28 -2.46
C LYS A 912 -50.88 -16.52 -2.12
N ASN A 913 -51.13 -17.63 -2.82
CA ASN A 913 -50.36 -18.88 -2.69
C ASN A 913 -50.30 -19.51 -1.28
N TYR A 914 -51.21 -19.15 -0.38
CA TYR A 914 -51.29 -19.70 0.98
C TYR A 914 -52.67 -20.30 1.25
N LYS A 915 -52.71 -21.52 1.80
CA LYS A 915 -53.95 -22.33 1.97
C LYS A 915 -54.13 -22.90 3.38
N ASP A 916 -53.28 -22.52 4.35
CA ASP A 916 -53.40 -22.98 5.75
C ASP A 916 -53.69 -21.80 6.69
N VAL A 917 -54.65 -20.95 6.30
CA VAL A 917 -55.15 -19.92 7.23
C VAL A 917 -56.09 -20.57 8.23
N LYS A 918 -55.91 -20.29 9.52
CA LYS A 918 -56.76 -20.80 10.60
C LYS A 918 -57.42 -19.66 11.38
N PRO A 919 -58.61 -19.90 11.96
CA PRO A 919 -59.19 -19.00 12.95
C PRO A 919 -58.20 -18.75 14.10
N GLY A 920 -58.02 -17.49 14.48
CA GLY A 920 -57.07 -17.06 15.51
C GLY A 920 -55.70 -16.59 14.98
N ASP A 921 -55.38 -16.81 13.70
CA ASP A 921 -54.16 -16.26 13.09
C ASP A 921 -54.23 -14.71 13.04
N GLN A 922 -53.08 -14.03 13.11
CA GLN A 922 -52.96 -12.58 12.95
C GLN A 922 -52.25 -12.24 11.64
N ILE A 923 -52.80 -11.31 10.86
CA ILE A 923 -52.22 -10.83 9.61
C ILE A 923 -51.70 -9.42 9.85
N GLU A 924 -50.38 -9.29 9.85
CA GLU A 924 -49.67 -8.02 9.92
C GLU A 924 -49.39 -7.50 8.51
N VAL A 925 -49.77 -6.26 8.25
CA VAL A 925 -49.50 -5.56 6.99
C VAL A 925 -48.42 -4.51 7.27
N TYR A 926 -47.35 -4.53 6.48
CA TYR A 926 -46.24 -3.61 6.65
C TYR A 926 -45.89 -2.87 5.36
N GLU A 927 -45.28 -1.69 5.49
CA GLU A 927 -44.65 -0.96 4.38
C GLU A 927 -43.13 -1.11 4.48
N ARG A 928 -42.47 -1.33 3.35
CA ARG A 928 -41.02 -1.21 3.26
C ARG A 928 -40.68 0.25 3.02
N VAL A 929 -40.33 0.98 4.08
CA VAL A 929 -39.88 2.36 3.96
C VAL A 929 -38.38 2.38 3.70
N LEU A 930 -37.98 3.11 2.67
CA LEU A 930 -36.58 3.32 2.33
C LEU A 930 -35.97 4.35 3.29
N MET A 931 -35.12 3.90 4.21
CA MET A 931 -34.32 4.79 5.04
C MET A 931 -32.99 5.07 4.36
N LYS A 932 -32.63 6.35 4.28
CA LYS A 932 -31.29 6.76 3.84
C LYS A 932 -30.31 6.48 4.97
N PRO A 933 -29.29 5.62 4.77
CA PRO A 933 -28.29 5.38 5.79
C PRO A 933 -27.46 6.66 6.02
N THR A 934 -27.16 6.94 7.28
CA THR A 934 -26.17 7.92 7.70
C THR A 934 -24.93 7.16 8.20
N LEU A 935 -23.75 7.70 7.92
CA LEU A 935 -22.47 7.14 8.39
C LEU A 935 -22.30 7.27 9.89
#